data_AF-A0A661Y1W8-F1
#
_entry.id   AF-A0A661Y1W8-F1
#
_cell.length_a   1.000
_cell.length_b   1.000
_cell.length_c   1.000
_cell.angle_alpha   90.00
_cell.angle_beta   90.00
_cell.angle_gamma   90.00
#
_symmetry.space_group_name_H-M   'P 1'
#
loop_
_entity.id
_entity.type
_entity.pdbx_description
1 polymer ?
#
loop_
_entity_poly.entity_id
_entity_poly.type
_entity_poly.pdbx_seq_one_letter_code
_entity_poly.pdbx_strand_id
1 'polypeptide(L)'
;DKVAAKIIAVNANVPIIKDSRVPLLDVETAISEAEYIGYPVILKAASGGGGRGMRVVKDKERLSVLFDEARSESKSAFGDDTVFLEKFIEDPKHIEVQILGDNYGNIVHLYERDCSVQRRFQKVVEVAPSVSLPPETKQQILDYAIKLADQVQYNNAGTVEFLVNPQNEIFFIEVNPRIQVEHTITEEITGIDIVRTQILIAQGYELADPRILIRDQSDIQVHGFAIQCRITTEDPANDFKPDYGTLIAYRSAEGFGIRLDSGNAYTGVNISPFFDSLLVKISASGRTLKGAAYRLDRALREFRIRGVKTNIGFLENVITHPDFYNGKATVSFIDKHPELFDIKNWADSGTKALRFLGNVIINGNPDVKKIDPSKTFNNPVIPFCNSLGDYPKGSKDLLNELGPEGLSKWLKDNPRIQYTDTTFRDAHQSLLATRVRTNDLIKVAEGFARSNPEVFSMEVWGGATFDVCMRFLRENPWTRLNLIRQAVPNILLQMLIRGSNGVGYKAYPDNLIERFIERSWENGIDIFRIFDSLNWVEAMKVSIRTVRERTGGIAEASISYTGDLSNPNEKKYDLDYYLDLARQLEDEGAHILAIKDMAGLLKPRAVEMLIPAMKKAVDLPIHLHTHDTSSNQSAMYLNAINAGVDVIDVALSSMSGLTSQPNFNAISAALEGHPREQKMNLNTLNAYSNYWEDVREFYYPFESGLKAGTAEVYEHEIPGGQYSNLRPQARALGLESKFETIKKNYAIVNSMFGNIVKVTPSSKVVGDMALFMTANDLTEQDVMEQGNQLAFPDSVVGFFKGDLGQPHGGFPELLQKMVLKGAKPYTDRPNAHLEPIDFDKEMKEFRKEFGKKLTELDFISYKLYPKVFEEYLEHRNTYGTVYNIPTLAFLYGLKPGEDILVPLAIGKTLMIKYLFKTEPDEKGYRRVSFELNGQSRFVKVKDESLEVDIISNRKAKEKNEIGAPLQGRIAKIAVAAGDKVKTNDVLFVLEAMKMESSVVAIEPGKVKAIHLPEGSLVEQDDLVVEMEG
;
A
#
# COMPACT_ATOMS: atom_id res chain seq x y z
N ASP A 1 41.41 18.56 28.58
CA ASP A 1 41.79 17.42 29.45
C ASP A 1 40.80 17.34 30.61
N LYS A 2 40.07 16.22 30.75
CA LYS A 2 39.07 16.02 31.80
C LYS A 2 39.68 15.78 33.18
N VAL A 3 40.88 15.22 33.26
CA VAL A 3 41.58 14.97 34.53
C VAL A 3 42.00 16.30 35.14
N ALA A 4 42.54 17.22 34.32
CA ALA A 4 42.88 18.58 34.75
C ALA A 4 41.66 19.35 35.30
N ALA A 5 40.51 19.24 34.63
CA ALA A 5 39.27 19.90 35.07
C ALA A 5 38.79 19.39 36.44
N LYS A 6 38.96 18.10 36.74
CA LYS A 6 38.62 17.54 38.05
C LYS A 6 39.53 18.02 39.18
N ILE A 7 40.83 18.17 38.92
CA ILE A 7 41.76 18.73 39.92
C ILE A 7 41.31 20.14 40.31
N ILE A 8 40.89 20.95 39.33
CA ILE A 8 40.31 22.28 39.57
C ILE A 8 39.04 22.17 40.41
N ALA A 9 38.17 21.20 40.13
CA ALA A 9 36.95 21.00 40.90
C ALA A 9 37.20 20.60 42.36
N VAL A 10 38.15 19.70 42.61
CA VAL A 10 38.56 19.34 43.97
C VAL A 10 39.12 20.56 44.71
N ASN A 11 39.99 21.35 44.07
CA ASN A 11 40.55 22.57 44.65
C ASN A 11 39.47 23.63 44.95
N ALA A 12 38.44 23.71 44.09
CA ALA A 12 37.28 24.57 44.29
C ALA A 12 36.27 24.00 45.31
N ASN A 13 36.54 22.84 45.94
CA ASN A 13 35.60 22.13 46.81
C ASN A 13 34.24 21.87 46.13
N VAL A 14 34.25 21.51 44.86
CA VAL A 14 33.07 21.03 44.12
C VAL A 14 33.09 19.50 44.12
N PRO A 15 31.97 18.83 44.47
CA PRO A 15 31.94 17.38 44.51
C PRO A 15 32.20 16.76 43.12
N ILE A 16 33.04 15.74 43.07
CA ILE A 16 33.36 14.99 41.84
C ILE A 16 32.91 13.53 41.96
N ILE A 17 32.75 12.88 40.81
CA ILE A 17 32.55 11.42 40.77
C ILE A 17 33.84 10.73 41.21
N LYS A 18 33.72 9.75 42.12
CA LYS A 18 34.84 8.90 42.55
C LYS A 18 35.48 8.22 41.33
N ASP A 19 36.77 8.42 41.13
CA ASP A 19 37.52 7.93 39.97
C ASP A 19 38.80 7.17 40.34
N SER A 20 39.47 6.64 39.33
CA SER A 20 40.73 5.92 39.46
C SER A 20 41.83 6.86 39.95
N ARG A 21 42.56 6.43 41.00
CA ARG A 21 43.61 7.23 41.66
C ARG A 21 44.93 7.22 40.92
N VAL A 22 45.13 6.24 40.05
CA VAL A 22 46.38 6.01 39.30
C VAL A 22 46.07 5.86 37.81
N PRO A 23 47.03 6.18 36.91
CA PRO A 23 46.90 5.92 35.48
C PRO A 23 46.65 4.42 35.21
N LEU A 24 45.69 4.12 34.33
CA LEU A 24 45.34 2.74 34.00
C LEU A 24 46.23 2.23 32.85
N LEU A 25 47.41 1.71 33.19
CA LEU A 25 48.40 1.24 32.21
C LEU A 25 48.12 -0.17 31.69
N ASP A 26 47.49 -1.01 32.52
CA ASP A 26 47.15 -2.40 32.25
C ASP A 26 45.78 -2.78 32.87
N VAL A 27 45.25 -3.92 32.44
CA VAL A 27 43.94 -4.44 32.87
C VAL A 27 43.92 -4.79 34.37
N GLU A 28 45.04 -5.25 34.94
CA GLU A 28 45.10 -5.63 36.36
C GLU A 28 44.95 -4.40 37.27
N THR A 29 45.60 -3.29 36.90
CA THR A 29 45.47 -1.99 37.54
C THR A 29 44.04 -1.47 37.40
N ALA A 30 43.41 -1.62 36.23
CA ALA A 30 42.01 -1.25 36.01
C ALA A 30 41.05 -2.06 36.89
N ILE A 31 41.26 -3.37 37.07
CA ILE A 31 40.45 -4.21 37.96
C ILE A 31 40.60 -3.77 39.42
N SER A 32 41.82 -3.54 39.89
CA SER A 32 42.07 -3.08 41.27
C SER A 32 41.40 -1.74 41.55
N GLU A 33 41.49 -0.79 40.62
CA GLU A 33 40.82 0.51 40.78
C GLU A 33 39.29 0.39 40.64
N ALA A 34 38.77 -0.51 39.80
CA ALA A 34 37.34 -0.79 39.72
C ALA A 34 36.78 -1.40 41.02
N GLU A 35 37.52 -2.29 41.68
CA GLU A 35 37.16 -2.85 42.99
C GLU A 35 37.18 -1.76 44.09
N TYR A 36 38.15 -0.85 44.05
CA TYR A 36 38.22 0.32 44.95
C TYR A 36 37.04 1.28 44.75
N ILE A 37 36.68 1.60 43.51
CA ILE A 37 35.54 2.47 43.17
C ILE A 37 34.21 1.78 43.51
N GLY A 38 34.12 0.48 43.22
CA GLY A 38 32.95 -0.38 43.35
C GLY A 38 32.08 -0.37 42.10
N TYR A 39 31.70 -1.54 41.60
CA TYR A 39 30.81 -1.70 40.45
C TYR A 39 29.38 -1.18 40.71
N PRO A 40 28.62 -0.79 39.66
CA PRO A 40 29.07 -0.59 38.29
C PRO A 40 30.02 0.61 38.16
N VAL A 41 30.96 0.52 37.21
CA VAL A 41 31.91 1.59 36.86
C VAL A 41 31.75 1.96 35.38
N ILE A 42 32.21 3.14 34.99
CA ILE A 42 32.25 3.57 33.59
C ILE A 42 33.70 3.83 33.18
N LEU A 43 34.11 3.16 32.10
CA LEU A 43 35.40 3.37 31.45
C LEU A 43 35.26 4.50 30.44
N LYS A 44 36.14 5.50 30.52
CA LYS A 44 36.11 6.70 29.68
C LYS A 44 37.48 7.00 29.08
N ALA A 45 37.51 7.43 27.82
CA ALA A 45 38.69 8.03 27.20
C ALA A 45 38.94 9.46 27.72
N ALA A 46 40.20 9.81 28.02
CA ALA A 46 40.57 11.14 28.53
C ALA A 46 40.33 12.26 27.50
N SER A 47 40.58 11.96 26.23
CA SER A 47 40.37 12.84 25.07
C SER A 47 39.00 12.65 24.39
N GLY A 48 38.11 11.83 24.98
CA GLY A 48 36.81 11.50 24.41
C GLY A 48 35.76 12.61 24.56
N GLY A 49 35.08 12.94 23.45
CA GLY A 49 33.95 13.88 23.38
C GLY A 49 32.72 13.26 22.69
N GLY A 50 31.52 13.75 23.03
CA GLY A 50 30.26 13.37 22.36
C GLY A 50 29.78 11.94 22.63
N GLY A 51 30.10 11.36 23.80
CA GLY A 51 29.67 10.01 24.21
C GLY A 51 30.48 8.85 23.60
N ARG A 52 31.49 9.13 22.77
CA ARG A 52 32.38 8.13 22.15
C ARG A 52 33.49 7.72 23.12
N GLY A 53 33.94 6.46 23.08
CA GLY A 53 34.95 5.95 24.02
C GLY A 53 34.48 5.82 25.48
N MET A 54 33.16 5.66 25.71
CA MET A 54 32.58 5.41 27.04
C MET A 54 31.93 4.02 27.10
N ARG A 55 32.18 3.24 28.16
CA ARG A 55 31.61 1.90 28.35
C ARG A 55 31.22 1.66 29.81
N VAL A 56 29.98 1.25 30.04
CA VAL A 56 29.53 0.82 31.38
C VAL A 56 29.98 -0.61 31.61
N VAL A 57 30.61 -0.83 32.76
CA VAL A 57 31.18 -2.11 33.17
C VAL A 57 30.51 -2.52 34.48
N LYS A 58 29.79 -3.65 34.44
CA LYS A 58 28.97 -4.12 35.57
C LYS A 58 29.71 -5.11 36.48
N ASP A 59 30.72 -5.77 35.95
CA ASP A 59 31.46 -6.84 36.60
C ASP A 59 32.91 -6.91 36.10
N LYS A 60 33.69 -7.77 36.75
CA LYS A 60 35.12 -7.92 36.52
C LYS A 60 35.42 -8.54 35.15
N GLU A 61 34.64 -9.54 34.75
CA GLU A 61 34.83 -10.29 33.51
C GLU A 61 34.67 -9.38 32.29
N ARG A 62 33.68 -8.47 32.33
CA ARG A 62 33.45 -7.49 31.25
C ARG A 62 34.53 -6.42 31.17
N LEU A 63 35.16 -6.06 32.28
CA LEU A 63 36.20 -5.02 32.32
C LEU A 63 37.41 -5.43 31.48
N SER A 64 37.85 -6.69 31.60
CA SER A 64 39.02 -7.21 30.88
C SER A 64 38.84 -7.16 29.37
N VAL A 65 37.62 -7.39 28.87
CA VAL A 65 37.32 -7.33 27.43
C VAL A 65 37.22 -5.88 26.96
N LEU A 66 36.47 -5.04 27.69
CA LEU A 66 36.16 -3.67 27.26
C LEU A 66 37.33 -2.70 27.40
N PHE A 67 38.33 -3.02 28.23
CA PHE A 67 39.49 -2.15 28.46
C PHE A 67 40.35 -1.99 27.21
N ASP A 68 40.71 -3.11 26.56
CA ASP A 68 41.55 -3.10 25.35
C ASP A 68 40.81 -2.50 24.14
N GLU A 69 39.51 -2.77 24.04
CA GLU A 69 38.65 -2.15 23.02
C GLU A 69 38.59 -0.63 23.16
N ALA A 70 38.36 -0.12 24.38
CA ALA A 70 38.25 1.32 24.63
C ALA A 70 39.56 2.06 24.39
N ARG A 71 40.71 1.48 24.75
CA ARG A 71 42.03 2.06 24.44
C ARG A 71 42.30 2.09 22.94
N SER A 72 41.98 1.01 22.23
CA SER A 72 42.15 0.92 20.78
C SER A 72 41.26 1.92 20.03
N GLU A 73 40.00 2.04 20.42
CA GLU A 73 39.05 3.02 19.88
C GLU A 73 39.55 4.45 20.13
N SER A 74 39.99 4.76 21.35
CA SER A 74 40.49 6.10 21.70
C SER A 74 41.73 6.48 20.89
N LYS A 75 42.68 5.54 20.73
CA LYS A 75 43.88 5.75 19.92
C LYS A 75 43.55 6.01 18.46
N SER A 76 42.61 5.28 17.89
CA SER A 76 42.18 5.44 16.50
C SER A 76 41.42 6.75 16.28
N ALA A 77 40.51 7.12 17.18
CA ALA A 77 39.64 8.28 17.01
C ALA A 77 40.28 9.61 17.43
N PHE A 78 41.16 9.61 18.43
CA PHE A 78 41.68 10.83 19.07
C PHE A 78 43.21 10.89 19.11
N GLY A 79 43.93 9.84 18.66
CA GLY A 79 45.39 9.77 18.70
C GLY A 79 45.99 9.55 20.09
N ASP A 80 45.14 9.33 21.11
CA ASP A 80 45.50 9.20 22.53
C ASP A 80 44.77 7.98 23.12
N ASP A 81 45.52 7.03 23.68
CA ASP A 81 45.01 5.78 24.25
C ASP A 81 44.74 5.87 25.75
N THR A 82 44.81 7.06 26.35
CA THR A 82 44.58 7.29 27.78
C THR A 82 43.11 7.07 28.15
N VAL A 83 42.87 6.14 29.09
CA VAL A 83 41.55 5.84 29.67
C VAL A 83 41.57 5.94 31.19
N PHE A 84 40.42 6.22 31.79
CA PHE A 84 40.22 6.28 33.23
C PHE A 84 38.87 5.68 33.64
N LEU A 85 38.74 5.30 34.91
CA LEU A 85 37.52 4.72 35.48
C LEU A 85 36.82 5.70 36.40
N GLU A 86 35.50 5.73 36.34
CA GLU A 86 34.64 6.47 37.27
C GLU A 86 33.54 5.57 37.84
N LYS A 87 33.03 5.94 39.02
CA LYS A 87 31.79 5.36 39.52
C LYS A 87 30.67 5.65 38.51
N PHE A 88 29.99 4.60 38.04
CA PHE A 88 28.81 4.79 37.22
C PHE A 88 27.65 5.22 38.13
N ILE A 89 27.17 6.44 37.95
CA ILE A 89 25.97 6.93 38.63
C ILE A 89 24.77 6.35 37.90
N GLU A 90 23.95 5.59 38.61
CA GLU A 90 22.74 5.00 38.06
C GLU A 90 21.60 6.00 38.03
N ASP A 91 20.88 6.02 36.91
CA ASP A 91 19.69 6.85 36.70
C ASP A 91 19.82 8.35 37.00
N PRO A 92 20.94 9.02 36.66
CA PRO A 92 21.12 10.43 36.98
C PRO A 92 20.30 11.32 36.05
N LYS A 93 20.09 12.56 36.50
CA LYS A 93 19.86 13.70 35.60
C LYS A 93 21.19 14.28 35.15
N HIS A 94 21.26 14.67 33.89
CA HIS A 94 22.38 15.44 33.35
C HIS A 94 21.97 16.91 33.34
N ILE A 95 22.58 17.70 34.21
CA ILE A 95 22.28 19.13 34.39
C ILE A 95 23.51 19.93 34.07
N GLU A 96 23.36 21.02 33.33
CA GLU A 96 24.48 21.85 32.94
C GLU A 96 24.17 23.34 33.13
N VAL A 97 25.17 24.14 33.46
CA VAL A 97 25.02 25.57 33.75
C VAL A 97 25.75 26.40 32.72
N GLN A 98 25.01 27.31 32.08
CA GLN A 98 25.60 28.29 31.18
C GLN A 98 26.33 29.36 31.97
N ILE A 99 27.59 29.64 31.62
CA ILE A 99 28.36 30.74 32.20
C ILE A 99 28.80 31.74 31.13
N LEU A 100 28.97 32.99 31.55
CA LEU A 100 29.63 34.07 30.80
C LEU A 100 30.65 34.73 31.72
N GLY A 101 31.89 34.87 31.24
CA GLY A 101 32.93 35.64 31.92
C GLY A 101 33.57 36.66 30.98
N ASP A 102 33.98 37.83 31.47
CA ASP A 102 34.69 38.84 30.68
C ASP A 102 36.19 38.94 31.03
N ASN A 103 36.89 39.91 30.44
CA ASN A 103 38.31 40.16 30.71
C ASN A 103 38.56 40.95 32.01
N TYR A 104 37.50 41.31 32.73
CA TYR A 104 37.53 42.21 33.88
C TYR A 104 37.20 41.47 35.20
N GLY A 105 37.09 40.14 35.14
CA GLY A 105 36.80 39.29 36.30
C GLY A 105 35.31 39.16 36.63
N ASN A 106 34.42 39.69 35.79
CA ASN A 106 32.98 39.51 35.99
C ASN A 106 32.55 38.16 35.43
N ILE A 107 31.85 37.36 36.25
CA ILE A 107 31.33 36.04 35.87
C ILE A 107 29.88 35.92 36.33
N VAL A 108 29.00 35.49 35.43
CA VAL A 108 27.58 35.25 35.68
C VAL A 108 27.13 33.89 35.13
N HIS A 109 26.06 33.34 35.69
CA HIS A 109 25.38 32.17 35.13
C HIS A 109 24.10 32.60 34.42
N LEU A 110 23.76 31.93 33.33
CA LEU A 110 22.48 32.10 32.63
C LEU A 110 21.51 30.94 32.96
N TYR A 111 21.59 30.46 34.20
CA TYR A 111 20.83 29.32 34.73
C TYR A 111 21.20 27.99 34.08
N GLU A 112 20.47 26.94 34.45
CA GLU A 112 20.74 25.56 34.07
C GLU A 112 19.86 25.05 32.92
N ARG A 113 20.36 24.02 32.24
CA ARG A 113 19.64 23.19 31.28
C ARG A 113 19.61 21.74 31.78
N ASP A 114 18.48 21.08 31.56
CA ASP A 114 18.30 19.65 31.76
C ASP A 114 18.48 18.94 30.41
N CYS A 115 19.60 18.22 30.29
CA CYS A 115 20.00 17.49 29.10
C CYS A 115 19.92 15.96 29.34
N SER A 116 19.03 15.53 30.24
CA SER A 116 18.89 14.14 30.67
C SER A 116 18.31 13.22 29.59
N VAL A 117 17.59 13.75 28.60
CA VAL A 117 17.05 12.90 27.53
C VAL A 117 18.17 12.53 26.55
N GLN A 118 18.73 11.33 26.73
CA GLN A 118 19.89 10.85 26.00
C GLN A 118 19.68 9.45 25.42
N ARG A 119 20.34 9.17 24.29
CA ARG A 119 20.48 7.83 23.72
C ARG A 119 21.96 7.52 23.60
N ARG A 120 22.41 6.41 24.20
CA ARG A 120 23.85 6.00 24.20
C ARG A 120 24.78 7.16 24.62
N PHE A 121 24.40 7.90 25.66
CA PHE A 121 25.12 9.08 26.19
C PHE A 121 25.21 10.29 25.24
N GLN A 122 24.42 10.32 24.18
CA GLN A 122 24.26 11.48 23.31
C GLN A 122 22.95 12.20 23.64
N LYS A 123 23.04 13.52 23.87
CA LYS A 123 21.88 14.39 24.10
C LYS A 123 20.93 14.30 22.89
N VAL A 124 19.62 14.26 23.14
CA VAL A 124 18.58 14.21 22.10
C VAL A 124 17.61 15.39 22.24
N VAL A 125 17.13 15.62 23.47
CA VAL A 125 16.21 16.72 23.81
C VAL A 125 16.73 17.44 25.04
N GLU A 126 16.73 18.76 24.98
CA GLU A 126 17.20 19.62 26.06
C GLU A 126 16.09 20.56 26.53
N VAL A 127 16.06 20.85 27.83
CA VAL A 127 15.04 21.70 28.45
C VAL A 127 15.69 22.77 29.33
N ALA A 128 15.19 24.00 29.28
CA ALA A 128 15.61 25.08 30.17
C ALA A 128 14.38 25.78 30.77
N PRO A 129 14.35 26.12 32.07
CA PRO A 129 15.18 25.54 33.14
C PRO A 129 14.76 24.09 33.48
N SER A 130 15.46 23.43 34.40
CA SER A 130 15.02 22.12 34.93
C SER A 130 13.76 22.27 35.80
N VAL A 131 12.79 21.35 35.65
CA VAL A 131 11.48 21.41 36.34
C VAL A 131 11.49 20.73 37.71
N SER A 132 12.19 19.61 37.85
CA SER A 132 11.97 18.65 38.95
C SER A 132 13.08 18.62 39.99
N LEU A 133 14.15 19.39 39.79
CA LEU A 133 15.18 19.57 40.81
C LEU A 133 14.63 20.39 41.99
N PRO A 134 14.92 20.00 43.24
CA PRO A 134 14.65 20.85 44.39
C PRO A 134 15.34 22.22 44.22
N PRO A 135 14.70 23.33 44.64
CA PRO A 135 15.28 24.67 44.53
C PRO A 135 16.70 24.76 45.13
N GLU A 136 16.94 24.04 46.22
CA GLU A 136 18.21 24.09 46.96
C GLU A 136 19.32 23.39 46.17
N THR A 137 19.01 22.26 45.55
CA THR A 137 19.91 21.56 44.64
C THR A 137 20.22 22.40 43.41
N LYS A 138 19.20 23.09 42.86
CA LYS A 138 19.39 24.00 41.72
C LYS A 138 20.35 25.13 42.09
N GLN A 139 20.14 25.80 43.22
CA GLN A 139 21.02 26.88 43.67
C GLN A 139 22.45 26.38 43.89
N GLN A 140 22.63 25.22 44.52
CA GLN A 140 23.96 24.63 44.72
C GLN A 140 24.69 24.35 43.39
N ILE A 141 23.99 23.86 42.36
CA ILE A 141 24.56 23.64 41.03
C ILE A 141 25.04 24.96 40.41
N LEU A 142 24.26 26.04 40.53
CA LEU A 142 24.62 27.36 40.04
C LEU A 142 25.84 27.92 40.77
N ASP A 143 25.86 27.80 42.10
CA ASP A 143 26.98 28.25 42.94
C ASP A 143 28.27 27.49 42.61
N TYR A 144 28.19 26.17 42.41
CA TYR A 144 29.33 25.35 42.00
C TYR A 144 29.86 25.75 40.62
N ALA A 145 28.99 26.03 39.66
CA ALA A 145 29.41 26.47 38.33
C ALA A 145 30.17 27.81 38.39
N ILE A 146 29.65 28.79 39.15
CA ILE A 146 30.32 30.09 39.36
C ILE A 146 31.65 29.90 40.07
N LYS A 147 31.69 29.09 41.13
CA LYS A 147 32.92 28.84 41.90
C LYS A 147 34.02 28.19 41.07
N LEU A 148 33.66 27.24 40.20
CA LEU A 148 34.58 26.63 39.23
C LEU A 148 35.11 27.65 38.23
N ALA A 149 34.21 28.49 37.68
CA ALA A 149 34.57 29.52 36.72
C ALA A 149 35.50 30.59 37.33
N ASP A 150 35.21 31.03 38.56
CA ASP A 150 36.02 32.00 39.29
C ASP A 150 37.41 31.46 39.64
N GLN A 151 37.51 30.18 40.05
CA GLN A 151 38.79 29.54 40.36
C GLN A 151 39.81 29.59 39.21
N VAL A 152 39.33 29.68 37.96
CA VAL A 152 40.16 29.74 36.75
C VAL A 152 40.07 31.08 36.02
N GLN A 153 39.36 32.06 36.58
CA GLN A 153 39.08 33.35 35.93
C GLN A 153 38.55 33.15 34.51
N TYR A 154 37.48 32.35 34.40
CA TYR A 154 36.94 31.90 33.12
C TYR A 154 36.56 33.09 32.23
N ASN A 155 36.89 32.98 30.94
CA ASN A 155 36.63 34.02 29.95
C ASN A 155 35.73 33.51 28.82
N ASN A 156 34.86 34.38 28.32
CA ASN A 156 33.87 34.13 27.28
C ASN A 156 32.73 33.21 27.75
N ALA A 157 31.99 32.59 26.84
CA ALA A 157 30.95 31.62 27.19
C ALA A 157 31.52 30.23 27.47
N GLY A 158 30.91 29.54 28.42
CA GLY A 158 31.23 28.15 28.76
C GLY A 158 30.03 27.42 29.33
N THR A 159 30.17 26.12 29.52
CA THR A 159 29.16 25.34 30.23
C THR A 159 29.80 24.37 31.19
N VAL A 160 29.27 24.32 32.42
CA VAL A 160 29.70 23.38 33.46
C VAL A 160 28.67 22.26 33.57
N GLU A 161 29.08 21.00 33.39
CA GLU A 161 28.18 19.84 33.38
C GLU A 161 28.24 19.04 34.69
N PHE A 162 27.09 18.60 35.17
CA PHE A 162 26.86 17.86 36.41
C PHE A 162 25.95 16.64 36.19
N LEU A 163 26.20 15.57 36.96
CA LEU A 163 25.21 14.53 37.21
C LEU A 163 24.53 14.79 38.54
N VAL A 164 23.21 14.65 38.58
CA VAL A 164 22.41 14.70 39.80
C VAL A 164 21.71 13.36 39.97
N ASN A 165 22.01 12.63 41.04
CA ASN A 165 21.39 11.33 41.28
C ASN A 165 19.99 11.47 41.92
N PRO A 166 19.21 10.38 42.07
CA PRO A 166 17.88 10.44 42.70
C PRO A 166 17.87 10.93 44.16
N GLN A 167 19.02 10.89 44.85
CA GLN A 167 19.20 11.42 46.21
C GLN A 167 19.54 12.93 46.21
N ASN A 168 19.57 13.57 45.04
CA ASN A 168 19.97 14.97 44.81
C ASN A 168 21.44 15.26 45.13
N GLU A 169 22.31 14.25 45.12
CA GLU A 169 23.76 14.45 45.19
C GLU A 169 24.26 14.93 43.82
N ILE A 170 25.06 15.99 43.84
CA ILE A 170 25.58 16.66 42.65
C ILE A 170 27.01 16.19 42.41
N PHE A 171 27.34 15.84 41.18
CA PHE A 171 28.69 15.43 40.80
C PHE A 171 29.14 16.18 39.55
N PHE A 172 30.24 16.91 39.63
CA PHE A 172 30.88 17.55 38.47
C PHE A 172 31.40 16.49 37.49
N ILE A 173 31.20 16.73 36.19
CA ILE A 173 31.66 15.85 35.10
C ILE A 173 32.72 16.54 34.26
N GLU A 174 32.39 17.67 33.64
CA GLU A 174 33.26 18.37 32.71
C GLU A 174 32.88 19.85 32.56
N VAL A 175 33.80 20.62 31.97
CA VAL A 175 33.52 21.95 31.44
C VAL A 175 33.65 21.87 29.92
N ASN A 176 32.66 22.41 29.22
CA ASN A 176 32.72 22.67 27.79
C ASN A 176 33.14 24.13 27.60
N PRO A 177 34.43 24.41 27.27
CA PRO A 177 34.95 25.78 27.22
C PRO A 177 34.61 26.47 25.88
N ARG A 178 33.34 26.40 25.49
CA ARG A 178 32.80 26.87 24.20
C ARG A 178 31.29 26.98 24.28
N ILE A 179 30.68 27.57 23.25
CA ILE A 179 29.24 27.48 23.04
C ILE A 179 28.80 26.02 22.78
N GLN A 180 27.58 25.70 23.21
CA GLN A 180 26.93 24.41 22.99
C GLN A 180 25.76 24.52 22.01
N VAL A 181 25.31 23.37 21.50
CA VAL A 181 24.26 23.31 20.46
C VAL A 181 22.93 23.84 21.01
N GLU A 182 22.69 23.58 22.29
CA GLU A 182 21.54 23.86 23.14
C GLU A 182 21.58 25.24 23.83
N HIS A 183 22.49 26.15 23.45
CA HIS A 183 22.47 27.53 23.97
C HIS A 183 21.14 28.25 23.69
N THR A 184 20.48 27.90 22.58
CA THR A 184 19.24 28.49 22.09
C THR A 184 18.13 28.52 23.14
N ILE A 185 17.96 27.45 23.93
CA ILE A 185 16.92 27.39 24.96
C ILE A 185 17.26 28.24 26.18
N THR A 186 18.54 28.50 26.47
CA THR A 186 18.94 29.50 27.47
C THR A 186 18.63 30.91 26.99
N GLU A 187 18.90 31.22 25.72
CA GLU A 187 18.54 32.52 25.14
C GLU A 187 17.02 32.75 25.18
N GLU A 188 16.22 31.74 24.86
CA GLU A 188 14.76 31.83 24.87
C GLU A 188 14.18 32.13 26.26
N ILE A 189 14.78 31.60 27.34
CA ILE A 189 14.27 31.84 28.70
C ILE A 189 14.86 33.09 29.35
N THR A 190 16.02 33.59 28.90
CA THR A 190 16.69 34.76 29.51
C THR A 190 16.56 36.04 28.70
N GLY A 191 16.31 35.93 27.39
CA GLY A 191 16.36 37.05 26.45
C GLY A 191 17.78 37.54 26.13
N ILE A 192 18.82 36.82 26.58
CA ILE A 192 20.23 37.18 26.37
C ILE A 192 20.76 36.45 25.15
N ASP A 193 21.28 37.21 24.18
CA ASP A 193 21.97 36.68 23.00
C ASP A 193 23.41 36.30 23.38
N ILE A 194 23.65 34.99 23.55
CA ILE A 194 24.91 34.44 24.01
C ILE A 194 25.98 34.63 22.92
N VAL A 195 25.66 34.34 21.66
CA VAL A 195 26.62 34.44 20.55
C VAL A 195 27.12 35.86 20.37
N ARG A 196 26.20 36.84 20.36
CA ARG A 196 26.56 38.26 20.31
C ARG A 196 27.41 38.67 21.51
N THR A 197 27.05 38.20 22.70
CA THR A 197 27.79 38.52 23.93
C THR A 197 29.21 37.95 23.89
N GLN A 198 29.41 36.73 23.38
CA GLN A 198 30.75 36.16 23.16
C GLN A 198 31.62 37.04 22.27
N ILE A 199 31.06 37.57 21.19
CA ILE A 199 31.77 38.45 20.26
C ILE A 199 32.15 39.77 20.94
N LEU A 200 31.23 40.36 21.71
CA LEU A 200 31.47 41.62 22.42
C LEU A 200 32.54 41.46 23.53
N ILE A 201 32.51 40.35 24.28
CA ILE A 201 33.56 40.03 25.26
C ILE A 201 34.92 39.87 24.55
N ALA A 202 34.96 39.16 23.42
CA ALA A 202 36.19 38.98 22.64
C ALA A 202 36.72 40.30 22.03
N GLN A 203 35.86 41.30 21.82
CA GLN A 203 36.24 42.67 21.45
C GLN A 203 36.78 43.49 22.63
N GLY A 204 36.75 42.94 23.84
CA GLY A 204 37.23 43.59 25.05
C GLY A 204 36.17 44.40 25.79
N TYR A 205 34.88 44.19 25.56
CA TYR A 205 33.84 44.84 26.36
C TYR A 205 33.55 44.07 27.66
N GLU A 206 33.34 44.82 28.74
CA GLU A 206 32.87 44.29 30.03
C GLU A 206 31.38 43.91 29.95
N LEU A 207 30.93 42.98 30.79
CA LEU A 207 29.52 42.55 30.82
C LEU A 207 28.54 43.71 31.10
N ALA A 208 28.96 44.69 31.90
CA ALA A 208 28.15 45.86 32.24
C ALA A 208 28.03 46.90 31.11
N ASP A 209 28.82 46.76 30.03
CA ASP A 209 28.81 47.71 28.90
C ASP A 209 27.40 47.85 28.32
N PRO A 210 26.95 49.06 27.93
CA PRO A 210 25.62 49.30 27.38
C PRO A 210 25.23 48.45 26.16
N ARG A 211 26.18 47.77 25.51
CA ARG A 211 25.92 46.83 24.42
C ARG A 211 25.57 45.41 24.89
N ILE A 212 25.93 45.03 26.11
CA ILE A 212 25.64 43.73 26.75
C ILE A 212 24.57 43.89 27.84
N LEU A 213 24.75 44.87 28.75
CA LEU A 213 23.82 45.22 29.84
C LEU A 213 23.61 44.13 30.91
N ILE A 214 24.68 43.46 31.34
CA ILE A 214 24.65 42.55 32.48
C ILE A 214 25.55 43.13 33.57
N ARG A 215 24.97 43.85 34.55
CA ARG A 215 25.74 44.52 35.61
C ARG A 215 26.13 43.53 36.70
N ASP A 216 25.19 42.67 37.06
CA ASP A 216 25.38 41.59 38.02
C ASP A 216 24.37 40.45 37.78
N GLN A 217 24.43 39.41 38.61
CA GLN A 217 23.60 38.20 38.49
C GLN A 217 22.08 38.50 38.59
N SER A 218 21.67 39.59 39.24
CA SER A 218 20.26 39.94 39.47
C SER A 218 19.56 40.50 38.22
N ASP A 219 20.32 40.98 37.23
CA ASP A 219 19.80 41.42 35.93
C ASP A 219 19.28 40.24 35.08
N ILE A 220 19.62 39.00 35.43
CA ILE A 220 19.32 37.80 34.65
C ILE A 220 18.08 37.11 35.22
N GLN A 221 16.99 37.14 34.47
CA GLN A 221 15.68 36.59 34.85
C GLN A 221 15.30 35.40 33.98
N VAL A 222 14.51 34.48 34.53
CA VAL A 222 13.96 33.33 33.79
C VAL A 222 12.51 33.57 33.41
N HIS A 223 12.20 33.44 32.13
CA HIS A 223 10.86 33.58 31.56
C HIS A 223 10.36 32.25 30.99
N GLY A 224 9.55 31.54 31.77
CA GLY A 224 8.92 30.31 31.33
C GLY A 224 9.90 29.15 31.13
N PHE A 225 9.68 28.37 30.07
CA PHE A 225 10.44 27.17 29.71
C PHE A 225 10.71 27.17 28.21
N ALA A 226 11.82 26.57 27.81
CA ALA A 226 12.13 26.28 26.43
C ALA A 226 12.63 24.83 26.27
N ILE A 227 12.30 24.22 25.14
CA ILE A 227 12.69 22.85 24.77
C ILE A 227 13.34 22.90 23.40
N GLN A 228 14.47 22.22 23.22
CA GLN A 228 15.09 22.02 21.92
C GLN A 228 15.00 20.56 21.50
N CYS A 229 14.64 20.33 20.24
CA CYS A 229 14.84 19.06 19.55
C CYS A 229 15.72 19.27 18.31
N ARG A 230 16.46 18.22 17.95
CA ARG A 230 17.25 18.16 16.71
C ARG A 230 16.59 17.23 15.71
N ILE A 231 16.09 17.79 14.61
CA ILE A 231 15.57 16.99 13.51
C ILE A 231 16.76 16.50 12.68
N THR A 232 16.94 15.18 12.62
CA THR A 232 18.03 14.52 11.90
C THR A 232 17.51 13.60 10.81
N THR A 233 18.40 13.14 9.92
CA THR A 233 18.07 12.08 8.94
C THR A 233 18.13 10.67 9.50
N GLU A 234 18.33 10.49 10.81
CA GLU A 234 18.39 9.18 11.44
C GLU A 234 17.03 8.49 11.38
N ASP A 235 17.00 7.24 10.91
CA ASP A 235 15.79 6.42 10.89
C ASP A 235 15.67 5.61 12.19
N PRO A 236 14.73 5.95 13.10
CA PRO A 236 14.59 5.23 14.36
C PRO A 236 14.16 3.77 14.17
N ALA A 237 13.53 3.42 13.04
CA ALA A 237 13.14 2.05 12.73
C ALA A 237 14.35 1.19 12.30
N ASN A 238 15.49 1.81 11.99
CA ASN A 238 16.71 1.17 11.53
C ASN A 238 17.90 1.53 12.44
N ASP A 239 17.72 1.40 13.76
CA ASP A 239 18.70 1.72 14.82
C ASP A 239 19.35 3.13 14.70
N PHE A 240 18.60 4.11 14.19
CA PHE A 240 19.04 5.49 13.98
C PHE A 240 20.17 5.62 12.95
N LYS A 241 20.27 4.69 12.00
CA LYS A 241 21.18 4.83 10.86
C LYS A 241 20.77 6.10 10.07
N PRO A 242 21.69 7.04 9.78
CA PRO A 242 21.34 8.23 9.02
C PRO A 242 20.99 7.87 7.58
N ASP A 243 19.88 8.46 7.11
CA ASP A 243 19.47 8.40 5.71
C ASP A 243 20.08 9.57 4.93
N TYR A 244 20.22 9.39 3.61
CA TYR A 244 20.90 10.32 2.73
C TYR A 244 20.16 10.46 1.41
N GLY A 245 20.44 11.53 0.68
CA GLY A 245 19.85 11.78 -0.63
C GLY A 245 19.20 13.15 -0.74
N THR A 246 18.38 13.31 -1.78
CA THR A 246 17.82 14.63 -2.11
C THR A 246 16.56 14.91 -1.33
N LEU A 247 16.50 16.06 -0.64
CA LEU A 247 15.25 16.56 -0.08
C LEU A 247 14.31 17.00 -1.21
N ILE A 248 13.28 16.20 -1.51
CA ILE A 248 12.30 16.51 -2.56
C ILE A 248 11.25 17.52 -2.11
N ALA A 249 11.05 17.66 -0.80
CA ALA A 249 10.26 18.72 -0.20
C ALA A 249 10.77 19.02 1.21
N TYR A 250 10.89 20.30 1.53
CA TYR A 250 11.18 20.79 2.86
C TYR A 250 10.25 21.95 3.20
N ARG A 251 9.40 21.76 4.20
CA ARG A 251 8.55 22.80 4.79
C ARG A 251 8.79 22.83 6.29
N SER A 252 9.27 23.97 6.77
CA SER A 252 9.40 24.30 8.18
C SER A 252 8.05 24.58 8.84
N ALA A 253 8.01 24.44 10.16
CA ALA A 253 6.89 24.88 10.98
C ALA A 253 7.27 26.19 11.70
N GLU A 254 6.41 27.19 11.63
CA GLU A 254 6.67 28.53 12.17
C GLU A 254 5.60 28.92 13.22
N GLY A 255 5.61 30.18 13.66
CA GLY A 255 4.62 30.74 14.58
C GLY A 255 5.18 31.13 15.95
N PHE A 256 4.35 31.77 16.76
CA PHE A 256 4.76 32.33 18.05
C PHE A 256 5.39 31.30 18.98
N GLY A 257 6.58 31.61 19.51
CA GLY A 257 7.35 30.77 20.41
C GLY A 257 7.96 29.53 19.76
N ILE A 258 8.17 29.55 18.44
CA ILE A 258 9.02 28.61 17.71
C ILE A 258 10.23 29.37 17.16
N ARG A 259 11.41 28.85 17.45
CA ARG A 259 12.69 29.27 16.87
C ARG A 259 13.26 28.12 16.04
N LEU A 260 13.77 28.46 14.86
CA LEU A 260 14.41 27.50 13.95
C LEU A 260 15.83 27.96 13.65
N ASP A 261 16.79 27.07 13.88
CA ASP A 261 18.18 27.24 13.50
C ASP A 261 18.49 26.13 12.48
N SER A 262 18.32 26.46 11.20
CA SER A 262 18.44 25.50 10.09
C SER A 262 19.90 25.17 9.78
N GLY A 263 20.19 23.89 9.56
CA GLY A 263 21.39 23.46 8.85
C GLY A 263 21.20 23.59 7.34
N ASN A 264 21.83 22.70 6.58
CA ASN A 264 21.73 22.64 5.11
C ASN A 264 20.45 21.92 4.65
N ALA A 265 19.28 22.40 5.07
CA ALA A 265 17.99 21.79 4.76
C ALA A 265 17.10 22.73 3.95
N TYR A 266 17.02 22.50 2.63
CA TYR A 266 16.12 23.19 1.72
C TYR A 266 15.72 22.27 0.56
N THR A 267 14.62 22.59 -0.13
CA THR A 267 14.13 21.75 -1.23
C THR A 267 15.17 21.67 -2.35
N GLY A 268 15.56 20.45 -2.73
CA GLY A 268 16.55 20.16 -3.77
C GLY A 268 17.97 19.91 -3.26
N VAL A 269 18.27 20.16 -1.99
CA VAL A 269 19.61 19.87 -1.43
C VAL A 269 19.86 18.37 -1.36
N ASN A 270 21.09 17.94 -1.61
CA ASN A 270 21.53 16.56 -1.43
C ASN A 270 22.24 16.41 -0.08
N ILE A 271 21.67 15.62 0.82
CA ILE A 271 22.25 15.33 2.13
C ILE A 271 23.38 14.33 1.97
N SER A 272 24.58 14.72 2.39
CA SER A 272 25.82 13.96 2.24
C SER A 272 26.06 13.01 3.41
N PRO A 273 26.67 11.83 3.18
CA PRO A 273 27.10 10.92 4.24
C PRO A 273 28.40 11.31 4.96
N PHE A 274 28.99 12.47 4.65
CA PHE A 274 30.29 12.87 5.22
C PHE A 274 30.20 13.80 6.44
N PHE A 275 29.00 14.26 6.79
CA PHE A 275 28.77 15.18 7.91
C PHE A 275 27.77 14.60 8.91
N ASP A 276 27.46 15.34 9.96
CA ASP A 276 26.39 14.97 10.87
C ASP A 276 25.03 15.01 10.16
N SER A 277 24.07 14.29 10.73
CA SER A 277 22.74 14.07 10.15
C SER A 277 21.76 15.22 10.42
N LEU A 278 22.22 16.35 10.95
CA LEU A 278 21.36 17.46 11.38
C LEU A 278 20.73 18.18 10.17
N LEU A 279 19.39 18.27 10.19
CA LEU A 279 18.64 19.08 9.24
C LEU A 279 18.32 20.46 9.82
N VAL A 280 17.71 20.49 11.00
CA VAL A 280 17.28 21.73 11.67
C VAL A 280 17.17 21.51 13.18
N LYS A 281 17.60 22.51 13.95
CA LYS A 281 17.27 22.59 15.37
C LYS A 281 15.96 23.36 15.50
N ILE A 282 15.04 22.81 16.27
CA ILE A 282 13.78 23.48 16.60
C ILE A 282 13.71 23.68 18.10
N SER A 283 13.53 24.93 18.50
CA SER A 283 13.28 25.30 19.89
C SER A 283 11.86 25.82 20.04
N ALA A 284 11.19 25.41 21.11
CA ALA A 284 9.87 25.95 21.46
C ALA A 284 9.91 26.50 22.89
N SER A 285 9.48 27.74 23.06
CA SER A 285 9.31 28.37 24.36
C SER A 285 7.85 28.30 24.82
N GLY A 286 7.58 28.48 26.12
CA GLY A 286 6.23 28.41 26.68
C GLY A 286 6.19 28.78 28.18
N ARG A 287 5.01 29.11 28.71
CA ARG A 287 4.87 29.48 30.14
C ARG A 287 5.05 28.30 31.10
N THR A 288 4.84 27.08 30.60
CA THR A 288 5.03 25.82 31.33
C THR A 288 5.76 24.84 30.42
N LEU A 289 6.48 23.86 31.00
CA LEU A 289 7.14 22.82 30.21
C LEU A 289 6.15 22.09 29.29
N LYS A 290 4.98 21.72 29.83
CA LYS A 290 3.89 21.10 29.05
C LYS A 290 3.41 21.98 27.90
N GLY A 291 3.32 23.30 28.11
CA GLY A 291 2.94 24.25 27.07
C GLY A 291 3.99 24.36 25.96
N ALA A 292 5.27 24.41 26.31
CA ALA A 292 6.38 24.37 25.35
C ALA A 292 6.38 23.04 24.57
N ALA A 293 6.16 21.91 25.26
CA ALA A 293 6.08 20.58 24.64
C ALA A 293 4.92 20.47 23.64
N TYR A 294 3.72 20.94 23.97
CA TYR A 294 2.60 20.94 23.02
C TYR A 294 2.83 21.86 21.82
N ARG A 295 3.48 23.01 22.03
CA ARG A 295 3.85 23.91 20.95
C ARG A 295 4.85 23.28 19.99
N LEU A 296 5.81 22.53 20.54
CA LEU A 296 6.81 21.77 19.82
C LEU A 296 6.21 20.57 19.08
N ASP A 297 5.32 19.80 19.72
CA ASP A 297 4.58 18.69 19.10
C ASP A 297 3.79 19.16 17.87
N ARG A 298 3.06 20.28 17.98
CA ARG A 298 2.37 20.89 16.84
C ARG A 298 3.34 21.27 15.72
N ALA A 299 4.50 21.84 16.05
CA ALA A 299 5.50 22.22 15.05
C ALA A 299 6.12 21.00 14.36
N LEU A 300 6.51 19.96 15.11
CA LEU A 300 7.01 18.69 14.58
C LEU A 300 5.99 18.03 13.63
N ARG A 301 4.70 18.02 13.99
CA ARG A 301 3.61 17.52 13.14
C ARG A 301 3.35 18.36 11.89
N GLU A 302 3.76 19.62 11.87
CA GLU A 302 3.61 20.53 10.73
C GLU A 302 4.76 20.39 9.73
N PHE A 303 5.96 20.00 10.18
CA PHE A 303 7.10 19.75 9.29
C PHE A 303 6.73 18.79 8.16
N ARG A 304 7.12 19.13 6.94
CA ARG A 304 7.04 18.23 5.78
C ARG A 304 8.43 18.10 5.19
N ILE A 305 9.12 17.04 5.61
CA ILE A 305 10.40 16.64 5.06
C ILE A 305 10.15 15.36 4.24
N ARG A 306 10.60 15.36 2.99
CA ARG A 306 10.45 14.25 2.04
C ARG A 306 11.75 14.06 1.29
N GLY A 307 12.01 12.81 0.91
CA GLY A 307 13.22 12.41 0.18
C GLY A 307 14.20 11.64 1.04
N VAL A 308 14.18 11.89 2.35
CA VAL A 308 14.91 11.13 3.38
C VAL A 308 13.99 10.83 4.57
N LYS A 309 14.33 9.81 5.35
CA LYS A 309 13.76 9.53 6.66
C LYS A 309 14.19 10.57 7.69
N THR A 310 13.44 10.67 8.78
CA THR A 310 13.72 11.62 9.87
C THR A 310 13.34 11.03 11.22
N ASN A 311 13.98 11.51 12.27
CA ASN A 311 13.66 11.14 13.66
C ASN A 311 12.40 11.83 14.25
N ILE A 312 11.64 12.62 13.47
CA ILE A 312 10.49 13.41 13.96
C ILE A 312 9.48 12.58 14.77
N GLY A 313 9.09 11.40 14.28
CA GLY A 313 8.10 10.57 14.97
C GLY A 313 8.56 10.07 16.34
N PHE A 314 9.87 9.83 16.48
CA PHE A 314 10.48 9.50 17.77
C PHE A 314 10.48 10.71 18.71
N LEU A 315 10.82 11.90 18.20
CA LEU A 315 10.79 13.14 18.98
C LEU A 315 9.37 13.48 19.47
N GLU A 316 8.35 13.29 18.65
CA GLU A 316 6.93 13.42 19.06
C GLU A 316 6.62 12.52 20.26
N ASN A 317 7.00 11.24 20.18
CA ASN A 317 6.77 10.29 21.27
C ASN A 317 7.49 10.71 22.57
N VAL A 318 8.73 11.20 22.46
CA VAL A 318 9.51 11.67 23.62
C VAL A 318 8.85 12.87 24.30
N ILE A 319 8.55 13.94 23.56
CA ILE A 319 8.09 15.20 24.17
C ILE A 319 6.63 15.12 24.67
N THR A 320 5.85 14.17 24.16
CA THR A 320 4.47 13.91 24.59
C THR A 320 4.38 12.85 25.68
N HIS A 321 5.50 12.24 26.09
CA HIS A 321 5.52 11.26 27.17
C HIS A 321 5.27 11.92 28.54
N PRO A 322 4.43 11.34 29.42
CA PRO A 322 4.14 11.90 30.75
C PRO A 322 5.37 12.17 31.60
N ASP A 323 6.37 11.28 31.60
CA ASP A 323 7.58 11.48 32.40
C ASP A 323 8.46 12.62 31.87
N PHE A 324 8.39 12.93 30.58
CA PHE A 324 9.14 14.06 30.02
C PHE A 324 8.58 15.41 30.49
N TYR A 325 7.31 15.72 30.20
CA TYR A 325 6.77 17.05 30.53
C TYR A 325 6.46 17.24 32.02
N ASN A 326 6.48 16.17 32.83
CA ASN A 326 6.51 16.25 34.30
C ASN A 326 7.95 16.39 34.86
N GLY A 327 8.96 16.47 33.99
CA GLY A 327 10.37 16.67 34.36
C GLY A 327 11.06 15.44 34.95
N LYS A 328 10.47 14.24 34.88
CA LYS A 328 11.02 13.01 35.49
C LYS A 328 12.05 12.29 34.64
N ALA A 329 12.28 12.73 33.40
CA ALA A 329 13.27 12.11 32.52
C ALA A 329 14.68 12.15 33.14
N THR A 330 15.36 11.00 33.08
CA THR A 330 16.76 10.77 33.48
C THR A 330 17.55 10.29 32.26
N VAL A 331 18.87 10.13 32.40
CA VAL A 331 19.76 9.61 31.34
C VAL A 331 19.31 8.26 30.79
N SER A 332 18.62 7.44 31.59
CA SER A 332 18.11 6.13 31.17
C SER A 332 16.67 6.15 30.60
N PHE A 333 16.07 7.33 30.45
CA PHE A 333 14.68 7.49 30.02
C PHE A 333 14.38 6.76 28.70
N ILE A 334 15.14 7.00 27.63
CA ILE A 334 14.86 6.37 26.33
C ILE A 334 14.98 4.84 26.41
N ASP A 335 15.97 4.32 27.15
CA ASP A 335 16.19 2.88 27.31
C ASP A 335 15.08 2.19 28.12
N LYS A 336 14.44 2.90 29.05
CA LYS A 336 13.33 2.39 29.89
C LYS A 336 11.97 2.38 29.18
N HIS A 337 11.84 3.10 28.07
CA HIS A 337 10.58 3.30 27.36
C HIS A 337 10.64 2.78 25.91
N PRO A 338 10.63 1.46 25.69
CA PRO A 338 10.67 0.86 24.35
C PRO A 338 9.47 1.25 23.47
N GLU A 339 8.36 1.68 24.07
CA GLU A 339 7.19 2.22 23.36
C GLU A 339 7.49 3.50 22.57
N LEU A 340 8.56 4.23 22.90
CA LEU A 340 8.97 5.43 22.14
C LEU A 340 9.33 5.12 20.68
N PHE A 341 9.64 3.85 20.38
CA PHE A 341 10.02 3.38 19.06
C PHE A 341 8.80 2.91 18.23
N ASP A 342 7.58 2.89 18.80
CA ASP A 342 6.35 2.66 18.04
C ASP A 342 5.91 3.94 17.30
N ILE A 343 6.54 4.18 16.15
CA ILE A 343 6.36 5.40 15.38
C ILE A 343 5.14 5.28 14.45
N LYS A 344 4.23 6.25 14.58
CA LYS A 344 3.08 6.37 13.68
C LYS A 344 3.52 6.77 12.28
N ASN A 345 3.40 5.85 11.33
CA ASN A 345 3.58 6.15 9.91
C ASN A 345 2.39 6.95 9.36
N TRP A 346 2.61 8.25 9.13
CA TRP A 346 1.62 9.12 8.49
C TRP A 346 1.43 8.76 7.01
N ALA A 347 0.18 8.81 6.54
CA ALA A 347 -0.15 8.47 5.17
C ALA A 347 0.45 9.48 4.17
N ASP A 348 1.14 8.97 3.14
CA ASP A 348 1.77 9.76 2.07
C ASP A 348 0.94 9.75 0.77
N SER A 349 -0.39 9.83 0.90
CA SER A 349 -1.32 9.65 -0.22
C SER A 349 -1.11 10.67 -1.35
N GLY A 350 -0.72 11.91 -1.02
CA GLY A 350 -0.43 12.95 -2.01
C GLY A 350 0.77 12.59 -2.89
N THR A 351 1.92 12.29 -2.29
CA THR A 351 3.13 11.87 -3.02
C THR A 351 2.89 10.61 -3.85
N LYS A 352 2.16 9.63 -3.30
CA LYS A 352 1.81 8.39 -4.00
C LYS A 352 0.93 8.64 -5.24
N ALA A 353 -0.07 9.51 -5.13
CA ALA A 353 -0.90 9.93 -6.27
C ALA A 353 -0.06 10.66 -7.34
N LEU A 354 0.84 11.57 -6.94
CA LEU A 354 1.76 12.24 -7.88
C LEU A 354 2.69 11.24 -8.56
N ARG A 355 3.18 10.22 -7.84
CA ARG A 355 4.02 9.15 -8.41
C ARG A 355 3.26 8.36 -9.48
N PHE A 356 1.99 8.03 -9.23
CA PHE A 356 1.15 7.34 -10.21
C PHE A 356 0.94 8.19 -11.46
N LEU A 357 0.49 9.44 -11.29
CA LEU A 357 0.27 10.37 -12.41
C LEU A 357 1.57 10.63 -13.17
N GLY A 358 2.69 10.80 -12.46
CA GLY A 358 4.01 10.92 -13.06
C GLY A 358 4.36 9.71 -13.92
N ASN A 359 4.10 8.49 -13.43
CA ASN A 359 4.33 7.27 -14.20
C ASN A 359 3.48 7.24 -15.48
N VAL A 360 2.18 7.55 -15.39
CA VAL A 360 1.31 7.57 -16.58
C VAL A 360 1.74 8.67 -17.58
N ILE A 361 2.21 9.83 -17.11
CA ILE A 361 2.70 10.92 -17.99
C ILE A 361 4.00 10.54 -18.72
N ILE A 362 4.87 9.72 -18.12
CA ILE A 362 6.14 9.30 -18.74
C ILE A 362 5.97 8.03 -19.56
N ASN A 363 5.42 6.98 -18.95
CA ASN A 363 5.40 5.62 -19.50
C ASN A 363 4.05 5.23 -20.12
N GLY A 364 3.03 6.09 -20.00
CA GLY A 364 1.66 5.77 -20.41
C GLY A 364 0.97 4.79 -19.46
N ASN A 365 -0.25 4.42 -19.80
CA ASN A 365 -0.94 3.30 -19.16
C ASN A 365 -0.69 2.03 -19.99
N PRO A 366 -0.18 0.92 -19.40
CA PRO A 366 0.18 -0.29 -20.15
C PRO A 366 -1.01 -0.94 -20.86
N ASP A 367 -2.25 -0.69 -20.40
CA ASP A 367 -3.46 -1.21 -21.04
C ASP A 367 -3.91 -0.36 -22.25
N VAL A 368 -3.37 0.85 -22.42
CA VAL A 368 -3.70 1.77 -23.51
C VAL A 368 -2.57 1.82 -24.53
N LYS A 369 -2.60 0.92 -25.52
CA LYS A 369 -1.50 0.78 -26.50
C LYS A 369 -1.39 1.94 -27.49
N LYS A 370 -2.51 2.53 -27.91
CA LYS A 370 -2.55 3.63 -28.88
C LYS A 370 -3.56 4.66 -28.42
N ILE A 371 -3.13 5.91 -28.36
CA ILE A 371 -3.97 7.06 -28.06
C ILE A 371 -4.20 7.82 -29.37
N ASP A 372 -5.45 8.06 -29.72
CA ASP A 372 -5.82 8.97 -30.80
C ASP A 372 -5.64 10.43 -30.33
N PRO A 373 -4.67 11.19 -30.88
CA PRO A 373 -4.42 12.56 -30.47
C PRO A 373 -5.55 13.53 -30.86
N SER A 374 -6.43 13.13 -31.78
CA SER A 374 -7.58 13.94 -32.22
C SER A 374 -8.82 13.76 -31.35
N LYS A 375 -8.81 12.78 -30.43
CA LYS A 375 -9.94 12.49 -29.56
C LYS A 375 -10.15 13.63 -28.54
N THR A 376 -11.36 14.18 -28.54
CA THR A 376 -11.84 15.12 -27.52
C THR A 376 -12.90 14.45 -26.67
N PHE A 377 -12.91 14.74 -25.37
CA PHE A 377 -13.85 14.17 -24.43
C PHE A 377 -14.81 15.25 -23.92
N ASN A 378 -16.10 14.92 -23.87
CA ASN A 378 -17.09 15.76 -23.22
C ASN A 378 -16.96 15.65 -21.70
N ASN A 379 -17.46 16.65 -20.98
CA ASN A 379 -17.63 16.57 -19.54
C ASN A 379 -18.99 15.93 -19.23
N PRO A 380 -19.04 14.72 -18.66
CA PRO A 380 -20.30 14.03 -18.39
C PRO A 380 -21.15 14.82 -17.41
N VAL A 381 -22.41 15.04 -17.76
CA VAL A 381 -23.37 15.70 -16.88
C VAL A 381 -23.94 14.68 -15.90
N ILE A 382 -23.67 14.85 -14.61
CA ILE A 382 -24.28 14.03 -13.55
C ILE A 382 -25.74 14.46 -13.40
N PRO A 383 -26.74 13.57 -13.58
CA PRO A 383 -28.14 13.92 -13.41
C PRO A 383 -28.44 14.41 -11.99
N PHE A 384 -29.28 15.44 -11.87
CA PHE A 384 -29.66 15.99 -10.57
C PHE A 384 -30.47 14.99 -9.76
N CYS A 385 -30.13 14.83 -8.49
CA CYS A 385 -30.94 14.13 -7.50
C CYS A 385 -30.93 14.89 -6.17
N ASN A 386 -32.04 14.83 -5.43
CA ASN A 386 -32.11 15.40 -4.09
C ASN A 386 -31.43 14.46 -3.08
N SER A 387 -30.15 14.65 -2.81
CA SER A 387 -29.36 13.83 -1.89
C SER A 387 -29.72 14.00 -0.41
N LEU A 388 -30.51 15.02 -0.05
CA LEU A 388 -30.93 15.28 1.33
C LEU A 388 -32.24 14.58 1.73
N GLY A 389 -32.97 14.00 0.77
CA GLY A 389 -34.20 13.26 1.05
C GLY A 389 -33.94 11.81 1.49
N ASP A 390 -34.97 11.15 2.00
CA ASP A 390 -34.92 9.70 2.24
C ASP A 390 -34.90 8.92 0.91
N TYR A 391 -34.40 7.68 0.94
CA TYR A 391 -34.50 6.79 -0.21
C TYR A 391 -35.95 6.31 -0.37
N PRO A 392 -36.54 6.35 -1.58
CA PRO A 392 -37.81 5.68 -1.83
C PRO A 392 -37.66 4.18 -1.60
N LYS A 393 -38.70 3.53 -1.07
CA LYS A 393 -38.71 2.08 -0.87
C LYS A 393 -38.51 1.36 -2.21
N GLY A 394 -37.59 0.42 -2.26
CA GLY A 394 -37.31 -0.41 -3.42
C GLY A 394 -37.31 -1.91 -3.10
N SER A 395 -36.75 -2.70 -4.00
CA SER A 395 -36.72 -4.16 -3.90
C SER A 395 -35.89 -4.70 -2.72
N LYS A 396 -34.89 -3.94 -2.25
CA LYS A 396 -34.12 -4.34 -1.05
C LYS A 396 -34.96 -4.22 0.22
N ASP A 397 -35.78 -3.18 0.32
CA ASP A 397 -36.72 -3.04 1.44
C ASP A 397 -37.70 -4.21 1.45
N LEU A 398 -38.18 -4.61 0.27
CA LEU A 398 -39.08 -5.75 0.11
C LEU A 398 -38.43 -7.07 0.56
N LEU A 399 -37.16 -7.32 0.19
CA LEU A 399 -36.42 -8.49 0.69
C LEU A 399 -36.27 -8.47 2.21
N ASN A 400 -35.98 -7.32 2.79
CA ASN A 400 -35.84 -7.19 4.24
C ASN A 400 -37.18 -7.41 4.98
N GLU A 401 -38.30 -7.01 4.38
CA GLU A 401 -39.64 -7.18 4.94
C GLU A 401 -40.18 -8.63 4.78
N LEU A 402 -39.97 -9.25 3.61
CA LEU A 402 -40.58 -10.55 3.27
C LEU A 402 -39.64 -11.76 3.43
N GLY A 403 -38.33 -11.52 3.48
CA GLY A 403 -37.32 -12.57 3.36
C GLY A 403 -37.25 -13.20 1.96
N PRO A 404 -36.27 -14.10 1.72
CA PRO A 404 -36.02 -14.70 0.40
C PRO A 404 -37.24 -15.40 -0.22
N GLU A 405 -37.93 -16.23 0.57
CA GLU A 405 -39.11 -16.98 0.12
C GLU A 405 -40.29 -16.07 -0.18
N GLY A 406 -40.52 -15.08 0.67
CA GLY A 406 -41.60 -14.12 0.47
C GLY A 406 -41.37 -13.23 -0.75
N LEU A 407 -40.12 -12.84 -1.03
CA LEU A 407 -39.76 -12.12 -2.26
C LEU A 407 -39.97 -12.99 -3.50
N SER A 408 -39.52 -14.26 -3.48
CA SER A 408 -39.71 -15.19 -4.61
C SER A 408 -41.20 -15.36 -4.95
N LYS A 409 -42.02 -15.60 -3.91
CA LYS A 409 -43.47 -15.69 -4.07
C LYS A 409 -44.08 -14.39 -4.59
N TRP A 410 -43.69 -13.24 -4.02
CA TRP A 410 -44.14 -11.93 -4.50
C TRP A 410 -43.82 -11.74 -5.98
N LEU A 411 -42.61 -12.11 -6.40
CA LEU A 411 -42.16 -11.93 -7.79
C LEU A 411 -43.01 -12.77 -8.75
N LYS A 412 -43.35 -14.01 -8.36
CA LYS A 412 -44.20 -14.89 -9.14
C LYS A 412 -45.66 -14.41 -9.23
N ASP A 413 -46.19 -13.88 -8.12
CA ASP A 413 -47.57 -13.40 -8.04
C ASP A 413 -47.74 -12.01 -8.67
N ASN A 414 -46.64 -11.28 -8.92
CA ASN A 414 -46.66 -9.95 -9.50
C ASN A 414 -46.93 -10.02 -11.03
N PRO A 415 -48.01 -9.39 -11.52
CA PRO A 415 -48.33 -9.43 -12.94
C PRO A 415 -47.40 -8.56 -13.81
N ARG A 416 -46.63 -7.65 -13.21
CA ARG A 416 -45.78 -6.70 -13.93
C ARG A 416 -44.38 -7.26 -14.14
N ILE A 417 -43.85 -7.08 -15.34
CA ILE A 417 -42.45 -7.43 -15.64
C ILE A 417 -41.50 -6.66 -14.72
N GLN A 418 -40.47 -7.32 -14.24
CA GLN A 418 -39.40 -6.69 -13.47
C GLN A 418 -38.13 -6.53 -14.32
N TYR A 419 -37.31 -5.53 -14.01
CA TYR A 419 -36.07 -5.24 -14.75
C TYR A 419 -34.85 -5.34 -13.84
N THR A 420 -33.83 -6.05 -14.32
CA THR A 420 -32.48 -6.02 -13.74
C THR A 420 -31.57 -5.17 -14.62
N ASP A 421 -30.98 -4.10 -14.08
CA ASP A 421 -30.01 -3.26 -14.81
C ASP A 421 -28.60 -3.88 -14.74
N THR A 422 -28.02 -4.19 -15.90
CA THR A 422 -26.67 -4.79 -16.02
C THR A 422 -25.57 -3.78 -16.34
N THR A 423 -25.91 -2.48 -16.39
CA THR A 423 -24.98 -1.41 -16.80
C THR A 423 -23.68 -1.42 -15.98
N PHE A 424 -23.76 -1.77 -14.70
CA PHE A 424 -22.64 -1.75 -13.75
C PHE A 424 -21.78 -3.04 -13.78
N ARG A 425 -22.17 -4.07 -14.53
CA ARG A 425 -21.46 -5.36 -14.61
C ARG A 425 -21.37 -5.88 -16.04
N ASP A 426 -22.43 -6.51 -16.56
CA ASP A 426 -22.33 -7.27 -17.81
C ASP A 426 -22.22 -6.39 -19.06
N ALA A 427 -22.82 -5.21 -19.03
CA ALA A 427 -22.80 -4.30 -20.16
C ALA A 427 -21.37 -3.87 -20.51
N HIS A 428 -20.63 -3.33 -19.53
CA HIS A 428 -19.23 -2.93 -19.76
C HIS A 428 -18.28 -4.13 -19.84
N GLN A 429 -18.64 -5.28 -19.25
CA GLN A 429 -17.90 -6.52 -19.50
C GLN A 429 -17.96 -6.93 -20.98
N SER A 430 -19.12 -6.75 -21.61
CA SER A 430 -19.37 -7.11 -23.00
C SER A 430 -18.85 -6.06 -23.99
N LEU A 431 -18.99 -4.78 -23.67
CA LEU A 431 -18.65 -3.68 -24.60
C LEU A 431 -17.21 -3.17 -24.43
N LEU A 432 -16.72 -3.10 -23.18
CA LEU A 432 -15.54 -2.33 -22.79
C LEU A 432 -14.49 -3.17 -22.05
N ALA A 433 -14.46 -4.48 -22.30
CA ALA A 433 -13.55 -5.42 -21.64
C ALA A 433 -13.51 -5.29 -20.09
N THR A 434 -14.66 -4.98 -19.49
CA THR A 434 -14.84 -4.82 -18.03
C THR A 434 -14.05 -3.63 -17.44
N ARG A 435 -13.68 -2.63 -18.25
CA ARG A 435 -12.77 -1.55 -17.81
C ARG A 435 -13.42 -0.39 -17.09
N VAL A 436 -14.75 -0.34 -16.96
CA VAL A 436 -15.42 0.75 -16.25
C VAL A 436 -15.02 0.77 -14.78
N ARG A 437 -14.56 1.94 -14.32
CA ARG A 437 -13.93 2.16 -13.01
C ARG A 437 -14.94 2.54 -11.94
N THR A 438 -14.59 2.24 -10.69
CA THR A 438 -15.39 2.64 -9.50
C THR A 438 -15.67 4.14 -9.49
N ASN A 439 -14.73 4.97 -9.95
CA ASN A 439 -14.87 6.43 -10.02
C ASN A 439 -16.12 6.88 -10.79
N ASP A 440 -16.42 6.23 -11.91
CA ASP A 440 -17.50 6.64 -12.80
C ASP A 440 -18.84 6.01 -12.39
N LEU A 441 -18.80 4.81 -11.80
CA LEU A 441 -19.97 4.13 -11.24
C LEU A 441 -20.56 4.91 -10.07
N ILE A 442 -19.73 5.30 -9.10
CA ILE A 442 -20.19 5.92 -7.84
C ILE A 442 -20.74 7.34 -8.03
N LYS A 443 -20.38 8.04 -9.11
CA LYS A 443 -20.89 9.40 -9.42
C LYS A 443 -22.39 9.42 -9.69
N VAL A 444 -22.96 8.29 -10.15
CA VAL A 444 -24.37 8.20 -10.56
C VAL A 444 -25.18 7.17 -9.78
N ALA A 445 -24.52 6.29 -9.01
CA ALA A 445 -25.17 5.22 -8.27
C ALA A 445 -26.31 5.71 -7.34
N GLU A 446 -26.04 6.70 -6.49
CA GLU A 446 -27.04 7.26 -5.56
C GLU A 446 -28.22 7.89 -6.30
N GLY A 447 -27.92 8.71 -7.29
CA GLY A 447 -28.96 9.36 -8.08
C GLY A 447 -29.85 8.32 -8.77
N PHE A 448 -29.25 7.31 -9.39
CA PHE A 448 -29.98 6.28 -10.11
C PHE A 448 -30.93 5.52 -9.19
N ALA A 449 -30.44 5.12 -8.00
CA ALA A 449 -31.22 4.39 -7.01
C ALA A 449 -32.41 5.17 -6.45
N ARG A 450 -32.26 6.50 -6.32
CA ARG A 450 -33.35 7.39 -5.89
C ARG A 450 -34.35 7.68 -7.01
N SER A 451 -33.88 7.78 -8.25
CA SER A 451 -34.72 8.13 -9.41
C SER A 451 -35.47 6.95 -10.01
N ASN A 452 -34.97 5.72 -9.82
CA ASN A 452 -35.54 4.50 -10.39
C ASN A 452 -35.70 3.38 -9.33
N PRO A 453 -36.40 3.64 -8.20
CA PRO A 453 -36.59 2.64 -7.14
C PRO A 453 -37.39 1.40 -7.61
N GLU A 454 -38.06 1.47 -8.76
CA GLU A 454 -38.83 0.39 -9.36
C GLU A 454 -37.97 -0.70 -10.02
N VAL A 455 -36.67 -0.46 -10.21
CA VAL A 455 -35.72 -1.46 -10.71
C VAL A 455 -35.64 -2.61 -9.72
N PHE A 456 -35.81 -3.85 -10.20
CA PHE A 456 -35.82 -5.03 -9.34
C PHE A 456 -34.44 -5.34 -8.79
N SER A 457 -33.40 -5.32 -9.62
CA SER A 457 -32.04 -5.43 -9.13
C SER A 457 -31.05 -4.68 -10.01
N MET A 458 -29.89 -4.32 -9.45
CA MET A 458 -28.75 -3.86 -10.23
C MET A 458 -27.68 -4.94 -10.17
N GLU A 459 -27.27 -5.43 -11.33
CA GLU A 459 -26.14 -6.33 -11.42
C GLU A 459 -24.84 -5.53 -11.42
N VAL A 460 -24.07 -5.66 -10.34
CA VAL A 460 -22.95 -4.75 -10.04
C VAL A 460 -21.62 -5.46 -9.79
N TRP A 461 -21.64 -6.79 -9.70
CA TRP A 461 -20.49 -7.55 -9.19
C TRP A 461 -20.39 -8.98 -9.74
N GLY A 462 -19.28 -9.65 -9.44
CA GLY A 462 -19.00 -10.99 -9.95
C GLY A 462 -18.62 -10.97 -11.44
N GLY A 463 -18.71 -12.12 -12.10
CA GLY A 463 -18.16 -12.29 -13.45
C GLY A 463 -16.68 -11.90 -13.51
N ALA A 464 -16.27 -11.15 -14.54
CA ALA A 464 -14.87 -10.73 -14.69
C ALA A 464 -14.47 -9.55 -13.80
N THR A 465 -15.44 -8.85 -13.17
CA THR A 465 -15.16 -7.58 -12.45
C THR A 465 -14.18 -7.77 -11.30
N PHE A 466 -14.22 -8.91 -10.60
CA PHE A 466 -13.39 -9.15 -9.42
C PHE A 466 -11.89 -9.17 -9.76
N ASP A 467 -11.49 -9.97 -10.75
CA ASP A 467 -10.10 -10.02 -11.24
C ASP A 467 -9.70 -8.70 -11.91
N VAL A 468 -10.56 -8.15 -12.78
CA VAL A 468 -10.23 -6.96 -13.58
C VAL A 468 -10.03 -5.72 -12.70
N CYS A 469 -10.79 -5.58 -11.61
CA CYS A 469 -10.58 -4.52 -10.63
C CYS A 469 -9.14 -4.52 -10.11
N MET A 470 -8.64 -5.67 -9.66
CA MET A 470 -7.29 -5.78 -9.09
C MET A 470 -6.21 -5.72 -10.16
N ARG A 471 -6.39 -6.48 -11.25
CA ARG A 471 -5.37 -6.69 -12.29
C ARG A 471 -5.13 -5.46 -13.15
N PHE A 472 -6.20 -4.82 -13.64
CA PHE A 472 -6.09 -3.78 -14.66
C PHE A 472 -6.45 -2.41 -14.10
N LEU A 473 -7.51 -2.33 -13.29
CA LEU A 473 -7.97 -1.05 -12.73
C LEU A 473 -7.22 -0.65 -11.46
N ARG A 474 -6.44 -1.58 -10.90
CA ARG A 474 -5.62 -1.42 -9.69
C ARG A 474 -6.44 -0.92 -8.50
N GLU A 475 -7.65 -1.44 -8.36
CA GLU A 475 -8.61 -1.12 -7.31
C GLU A 475 -9.14 -2.37 -6.62
N ASN A 476 -9.70 -2.20 -5.42
CA ASN A 476 -10.23 -3.31 -4.64
C ASN A 476 -11.70 -3.55 -5.00
N PRO A 477 -12.09 -4.74 -5.50
CA PRO A 477 -13.47 -5.03 -5.83
C PRO A 477 -14.38 -4.92 -4.61
N TRP A 478 -13.93 -5.28 -3.41
CA TRP A 478 -14.71 -5.20 -2.17
C TRP A 478 -15.02 -3.75 -1.79
N THR A 479 -14.05 -2.85 -1.99
CA THR A 479 -14.28 -1.41 -1.81
C THR A 479 -15.32 -0.89 -2.80
N ARG A 480 -15.27 -1.35 -4.07
CA ARG A 480 -16.30 -1.01 -5.06
C ARG A 480 -17.69 -1.46 -4.60
N LEU A 481 -17.84 -2.70 -4.15
CA LEU A 481 -19.12 -3.22 -3.65
C LEU A 481 -19.65 -2.39 -2.48
N ASN A 482 -18.82 -2.12 -1.48
CA ASN A 482 -19.21 -1.36 -0.30
C ASN A 482 -19.65 0.08 -0.65
N LEU A 483 -18.95 0.74 -1.58
CA LEU A 483 -19.34 2.06 -2.06
C LEU A 483 -20.67 2.03 -2.82
N ILE A 484 -20.89 1.03 -3.66
CA ILE A 484 -22.15 0.86 -4.39
C ILE A 484 -23.29 0.58 -3.41
N ARG A 485 -23.13 -0.33 -2.44
CA ARG A 485 -24.15 -0.62 -1.42
C ARG A 485 -24.54 0.59 -0.60
N GLN A 486 -23.56 1.43 -0.23
CA GLN A 486 -23.80 2.68 0.48
C GLN A 486 -24.61 3.68 -0.38
N ALA A 487 -24.28 3.79 -1.67
CA ALA A 487 -24.97 4.68 -2.60
C ALA A 487 -26.35 4.14 -3.04
N VAL A 488 -26.53 2.83 -3.05
CA VAL A 488 -27.75 2.14 -3.49
C VAL A 488 -28.23 1.29 -2.33
N PRO A 489 -28.94 1.82 -1.31
CA PRO A 489 -29.41 1.06 -0.16
C PRO A 489 -30.79 0.41 -0.36
N ASN A 490 -31.57 0.86 -1.34
CA ASN A 490 -32.98 0.50 -1.54
C ASN A 490 -33.25 -0.49 -2.69
N ILE A 491 -32.29 -0.72 -3.59
CA ILE A 491 -32.40 -1.71 -4.69
C ILE A 491 -31.54 -2.94 -4.38
N LEU A 492 -32.01 -4.12 -4.79
CA LEU A 492 -31.24 -5.37 -4.67
C LEU A 492 -29.94 -5.31 -5.49
N LEU A 493 -28.83 -5.70 -4.90
CA LEU A 493 -27.56 -5.85 -5.62
C LEU A 493 -27.36 -7.30 -6.03
N GLN A 494 -27.18 -7.52 -7.32
CA GLN A 494 -26.98 -8.83 -7.92
C GLN A 494 -25.52 -9.05 -8.32
N MET A 495 -25.04 -10.28 -8.14
CA MET A 495 -23.77 -10.74 -8.70
C MET A 495 -23.91 -12.01 -9.52
N LEU A 496 -23.01 -12.19 -10.49
CA LEU A 496 -22.81 -13.44 -11.20
C LEU A 496 -21.69 -14.26 -10.53
N ILE A 497 -22.01 -15.48 -10.08
CA ILE A 497 -21.06 -16.39 -9.42
C ILE A 497 -21.07 -17.77 -10.09
N ARG A 498 -19.89 -18.38 -10.28
CA ARG A 498 -19.79 -19.76 -10.77
C ARG A 498 -19.87 -20.73 -9.60
N GLY A 499 -20.73 -21.72 -9.67
CA GLY A 499 -21.07 -22.62 -8.56
C GLY A 499 -19.86 -23.22 -7.83
N SER A 500 -18.92 -23.80 -8.57
CA SER A 500 -17.75 -24.49 -8.01
C SER A 500 -16.47 -23.64 -7.96
N ASN A 501 -16.44 -22.49 -8.64
CA ASN A 501 -15.22 -21.67 -8.77
C ASN A 501 -15.36 -20.28 -8.12
N GLY A 502 -16.53 -19.92 -7.62
CA GLY A 502 -16.83 -18.57 -7.15
C GLY A 502 -16.64 -17.57 -8.30
N VAL A 503 -15.69 -16.64 -8.12
CA VAL A 503 -15.29 -15.67 -9.15
C VAL A 503 -13.99 -16.03 -9.86
N GLY A 504 -13.39 -17.19 -9.55
CA GLY A 504 -12.09 -17.62 -10.05
C GLY A 504 -12.10 -18.46 -11.34
N TYR A 505 -10.90 -18.94 -11.73
CA TYR A 505 -10.67 -19.70 -12.98
C TYR A 505 -10.40 -21.19 -12.80
N LYS A 506 -10.23 -21.67 -11.56
CA LYS A 506 -9.99 -23.08 -11.22
C LYS A 506 -10.95 -23.56 -10.13
N ALA A 507 -10.99 -24.86 -9.84
CA ALA A 507 -11.73 -25.37 -8.69
C ALA A 507 -11.08 -24.90 -7.37
N TYR A 508 -11.90 -24.66 -6.36
CA TYR A 508 -11.46 -24.27 -5.01
C TYR A 508 -12.11 -25.16 -3.95
N PRO A 509 -11.51 -25.29 -2.75
CA PRO A 509 -12.16 -25.99 -1.65
C PRO A 509 -13.52 -25.36 -1.32
N ASP A 510 -14.49 -26.20 -0.95
CA ASP A 510 -15.87 -25.74 -0.69
C ASP A 510 -15.94 -24.63 0.34
N ASN A 511 -15.19 -24.79 1.44
CA ASN A 511 -15.19 -23.82 2.52
C ASN A 511 -14.67 -22.42 2.10
N LEU A 512 -13.88 -22.32 1.01
CA LEU A 512 -13.53 -21.03 0.42
C LEU A 512 -14.70 -20.40 -0.34
N ILE A 513 -15.41 -21.19 -1.14
CA ILE A 513 -16.59 -20.71 -1.89
C ILE A 513 -17.69 -20.29 -0.92
N GLU A 514 -17.94 -21.11 0.09
CA GLU A 514 -18.90 -20.81 1.16
C GLU A 514 -18.57 -19.49 1.85
N ARG A 515 -17.32 -19.33 2.30
CA ARG A 515 -16.87 -18.11 2.98
C ARG A 515 -16.93 -16.90 2.06
N PHE A 516 -16.64 -17.06 0.77
CA PHE A 516 -16.78 -15.98 -0.21
C PHE A 516 -18.23 -15.52 -0.37
N ILE A 517 -19.20 -16.45 -0.40
CA ILE A 517 -20.63 -16.13 -0.48
C ILE A 517 -21.08 -15.38 0.78
N GLU A 518 -20.74 -15.88 1.97
CA GLU A 518 -21.07 -15.23 3.24
C GLU A 518 -20.55 -13.80 3.30
N ARG A 519 -19.26 -13.61 2.99
CA ARG A 519 -18.64 -12.27 2.99
C ARG A 519 -19.22 -11.36 1.89
N SER A 520 -19.60 -11.91 0.73
CA SER A 520 -20.27 -11.12 -0.32
C SER A 520 -21.64 -10.62 0.12
N TRP A 521 -22.41 -11.46 0.81
CA TRP A 521 -23.71 -11.07 1.36
C TRP A 521 -23.58 -10.01 2.46
N GLU A 522 -22.68 -10.21 3.41
CA GLU A 522 -22.42 -9.24 4.49
C GLU A 522 -21.95 -7.86 3.99
N ASN A 523 -21.30 -7.81 2.82
CA ASN A 523 -20.82 -6.57 2.21
C ASN A 523 -21.82 -5.97 1.19
N GLY A 524 -22.97 -6.62 0.98
CA GLY A 524 -24.12 -5.99 0.33
C GLY A 524 -24.71 -6.68 -0.89
N ILE A 525 -24.21 -7.86 -1.31
CA ILE A 525 -24.86 -8.66 -2.35
C ILE A 525 -26.15 -9.28 -1.81
N ASP A 526 -27.22 -9.14 -2.56
CA ASP A 526 -28.54 -9.68 -2.22
C ASP A 526 -28.93 -10.87 -3.09
N ILE A 527 -28.59 -10.85 -4.39
CA ILE A 527 -28.90 -11.91 -5.34
C ILE A 527 -27.62 -12.54 -5.87
N PHE A 528 -27.51 -13.86 -5.69
CA PHE A 528 -26.43 -14.68 -6.25
C PHE A 528 -26.97 -15.45 -7.45
N ARG A 529 -26.66 -14.95 -8.66
CA ARG A 529 -26.90 -15.69 -9.90
C ARG A 529 -25.83 -16.76 -10.05
N ILE A 530 -26.16 -17.98 -9.65
CA ILE A 530 -25.29 -19.14 -9.60
C ILE A 530 -25.44 -19.91 -10.90
N PHE A 531 -24.34 -20.09 -11.63
CA PHE A 531 -24.31 -20.90 -12.86
C PHE A 531 -23.14 -21.87 -12.87
N ASP A 532 -23.23 -22.90 -13.70
CA ASP A 532 -22.12 -23.76 -14.07
C ASP A 532 -21.86 -23.66 -15.59
N SER A 533 -20.59 -23.75 -16.00
CA SER A 533 -20.22 -23.57 -17.40
C SER A 533 -20.66 -24.69 -18.34
N LEU A 534 -21.09 -25.82 -17.78
CA LEU A 534 -21.54 -27.02 -18.48
C LEU A 534 -22.98 -27.40 -18.09
N ASN A 535 -23.70 -26.53 -17.37
CA ASN A 535 -25.00 -26.80 -16.73
C ASN A 535 -24.98 -28.02 -15.79
N TRP A 536 -23.85 -28.29 -15.15
CA TRP A 536 -23.73 -29.42 -14.24
C TRP A 536 -24.25 -29.07 -12.84
N VAL A 537 -25.43 -29.59 -12.49
CA VAL A 537 -26.11 -29.28 -11.22
C VAL A 537 -25.25 -29.58 -10.00
N GLU A 538 -24.50 -30.69 -10.00
CA GLU A 538 -23.60 -31.07 -8.90
C GLU A 538 -22.57 -29.98 -8.56
N ALA A 539 -22.12 -29.20 -9.56
CA ALA A 539 -21.18 -28.11 -9.33
C ALA A 539 -21.82 -26.87 -8.69
N MET A 540 -23.15 -26.74 -8.74
CA MET A 540 -23.89 -25.60 -8.20
C MET A 540 -24.43 -25.81 -6.78
N LYS A 541 -24.62 -27.07 -6.35
CA LYS A 541 -25.28 -27.42 -5.07
C LYS A 541 -24.70 -26.68 -3.86
N VAL A 542 -23.37 -26.70 -3.71
CA VAL A 542 -22.69 -26.05 -2.57
C VAL A 542 -23.03 -24.56 -2.51
N SER A 543 -22.97 -23.86 -3.65
CA SER A 543 -23.28 -22.43 -3.71
C SER A 543 -24.77 -22.16 -3.44
N ILE A 544 -25.69 -22.93 -4.04
CA ILE A 544 -27.13 -22.75 -3.85
C ILE A 544 -27.50 -22.92 -2.38
N ARG A 545 -27.07 -24.03 -1.78
CA ARG A 545 -27.34 -24.34 -0.37
C ARG A 545 -26.68 -23.34 0.57
N THR A 546 -25.45 -22.89 0.30
CA THR A 546 -24.81 -21.86 1.12
C THR A 546 -25.62 -20.57 1.15
N VAL A 547 -26.06 -20.07 -0.01
CA VAL A 547 -26.87 -18.85 -0.06
C VAL A 547 -28.17 -19.05 0.73
N ARG A 548 -28.84 -20.18 0.52
CA ARG A 548 -30.13 -20.50 1.16
C ARG A 548 -30.03 -20.71 2.68
N GLU A 549 -29.00 -21.40 3.15
CA GLU A 549 -28.89 -21.89 4.53
C GLU A 549 -28.05 -20.98 5.43
N ARG A 550 -27.10 -20.23 4.87
CA ARG A 550 -26.10 -19.45 5.62
C ARG A 550 -26.19 -17.94 5.38
N THR A 551 -27.13 -17.48 4.55
CA THR A 551 -27.33 -16.05 4.27
C THR A 551 -28.82 -15.69 4.27
N GLY A 552 -29.12 -14.39 4.30
CA GLY A 552 -30.47 -13.86 4.02
C GLY A 552 -30.67 -13.43 2.56
N GLY A 553 -29.83 -13.90 1.65
CA GLY A 553 -29.86 -13.54 0.22
C GLY A 553 -30.74 -14.48 -0.63
N ILE A 554 -30.76 -14.20 -1.93
CA ILE A 554 -31.51 -14.93 -2.95
C ILE A 554 -30.54 -15.80 -3.75
N ALA A 555 -30.77 -17.12 -3.71
CA ALA A 555 -30.13 -18.07 -4.61
C ALA A 555 -30.90 -18.10 -5.94
N GLU A 556 -30.32 -17.52 -6.99
CA GLU A 556 -30.85 -17.58 -8.35
C GLU A 556 -30.05 -18.61 -9.16
N ALA A 557 -30.62 -19.80 -9.36
CA ALA A 557 -29.93 -20.89 -10.04
C ALA A 557 -30.14 -20.78 -11.56
N SER A 558 -29.04 -20.86 -12.32
CA SER A 558 -29.04 -20.52 -13.74
C SER A 558 -28.84 -21.73 -14.65
N ILE A 559 -29.65 -21.82 -15.69
CA ILE A 559 -29.44 -22.70 -16.84
C ILE A 559 -28.88 -21.88 -17.99
N SER A 560 -27.68 -22.21 -18.45
CA SER A 560 -27.06 -21.57 -19.61
C SER A 560 -27.66 -22.14 -20.90
N TYR A 561 -28.22 -21.28 -21.76
CA TYR A 561 -28.90 -21.71 -22.99
C TYR A 561 -27.91 -21.87 -24.16
N THR A 562 -28.04 -22.95 -24.93
CA THR A 562 -27.26 -23.22 -26.15
C THR A 562 -28.09 -24.03 -27.15
N GLY A 563 -27.68 -24.07 -28.43
CA GLY A 563 -28.47 -24.76 -29.46
C GLY A 563 -29.74 -24.00 -29.84
N ASP A 564 -30.67 -24.71 -30.49
CA ASP A 564 -31.88 -24.08 -31.04
C ASP A 564 -33.13 -24.93 -30.83
N LEU A 565 -33.92 -24.61 -29.80
CA LEU A 565 -35.21 -25.27 -29.52
C LEU A 565 -36.24 -25.12 -30.64
N SER A 566 -36.09 -24.13 -31.53
CA SER A 566 -36.97 -23.98 -32.67
C SER A 566 -36.58 -24.87 -33.86
N ASN A 567 -35.40 -25.51 -33.80
CA ASN A 567 -34.93 -26.48 -34.78
C ASN A 567 -35.41 -27.90 -34.41
N PRO A 568 -36.28 -28.56 -35.21
CA PRO A 568 -36.77 -29.91 -34.90
C PRO A 568 -35.68 -30.99 -34.92
N ASN A 569 -34.51 -30.69 -35.51
CA ASN A 569 -33.35 -31.58 -35.55
C ASN A 569 -32.42 -31.41 -34.34
N GLU A 570 -32.64 -30.43 -33.47
CA GLU A 570 -31.95 -30.36 -32.18
C GLU A 570 -32.43 -31.52 -31.31
N LYS A 571 -31.49 -32.35 -30.84
CA LYS A 571 -31.75 -33.56 -30.05
C LYS A 571 -30.93 -33.61 -28.77
N LYS A 572 -29.91 -32.77 -28.63
CA LYS A 572 -29.04 -32.77 -27.46
C LYS A 572 -29.53 -31.76 -26.43
N TYR A 573 -29.89 -30.56 -26.89
CA TYR A 573 -30.41 -29.48 -26.05
C TYR A 573 -31.88 -29.24 -26.37
N ASP A 574 -32.68 -30.30 -26.21
CA ASP A 574 -34.13 -30.25 -26.44
C ASP A 574 -34.89 -29.68 -25.23
N LEU A 575 -36.21 -29.60 -25.33
CA LEU A 575 -37.03 -29.01 -24.27
C LEU A 575 -36.92 -29.80 -22.95
N ASP A 576 -36.89 -31.14 -23.03
CA ASP A 576 -36.84 -32.00 -21.84
C ASP A 576 -35.53 -31.81 -21.08
N TYR A 577 -34.40 -31.65 -21.76
CA TYR A 577 -33.12 -31.29 -21.15
C TYR A 577 -33.25 -30.05 -20.24
N TYR A 578 -33.88 -28.99 -20.74
CA TYR A 578 -34.03 -27.76 -19.98
C TYR A 578 -35.02 -27.92 -18.81
N LEU A 579 -36.14 -28.61 -19.01
CA LEU A 579 -37.14 -28.84 -17.95
C LEU A 579 -36.59 -29.71 -16.82
N ASP A 580 -35.78 -30.72 -17.13
CA ASP A 580 -35.18 -31.60 -16.14
C ASP A 580 -34.12 -30.89 -15.30
N LEU A 581 -33.33 -29.99 -15.91
CA LEU A 581 -32.42 -29.12 -15.17
C LEU A 581 -33.19 -28.17 -14.25
N ALA A 582 -34.29 -27.58 -14.72
CA ALA A 582 -35.10 -26.66 -13.93
C ALA A 582 -35.63 -27.34 -12.65
N ARG A 583 -36.20 -28.55 -12.76
CA ARG A 583 -36.67 -29.34 -11.61
C ARG A 583 -35.54 -29.65 -10.63
N GLN A 584 -34.39 -30.09 -11.14
CA GLN A 584 -33.23 -30.37 -10.29
C GLN A 584 -32.75 -29.14 -9.51
N LEU A 585 -32.77 -27.96 -10.13
CA LEU A 585 -32.35 -26.72 -9.46
C LEU A 585 -33.38 -26.24 -8.42
N GLU A 586 -34.67 -26.46 -8.67
CA GLU A 586 -35.73 -26.24 -7.69
C GLU A 586 -35.58 -27.18 -6.49
N ASP A 587 -35.32 -28.47 -6.72
CA ASP A 587 -35.09 -29.46 -5.67
C ASP A 587 -33.88 -29.11 -4.78
N GLU A 588 -32.86 -28.48 -5.34
CA GLU A 588 -31.69 -27.99 -4.59
C GLU A 588 -31.96 -26.69 -3.80
N GLY A 589 -33.16 -26.10 -3.94
CA GLY A 589 -33.63 -24.98 -3.13
C GLY A 589 -33.39 -23.59 -3.75
N ALA A 590 -33.27 -23.50 -5.07
CA ALA A 590 -33.25 -22.21 -5.75
C ALA A 590 -34.51 -21.38 -5.42
N HIS A 591 -34.35 -20.07 -5.23
CA HIS A 591 -35.47 -19.16 -5.02
C HIS A 591 -35.98 -18.58 -6.33
N ILE A 592 -35.11 -18.46 -7.33
CA ILE A 592 -35.41 -17.95 -8.67
C ILE A 592 -34.69 -18.85 -9.67
N LEU A 593 -35.34 -19.18 -10.78
CA LEU A 593 -34.72 -19.86 -11.90
C LEU A 593 -34.28 -18.83 -12.94
N ALA A 594 -33.00 -18.82 -13.29
CA ALA A 594 -32.48 -17.99 -14.37
C ALA A 594 -32.27 -18.79 -15.65
N ILE A 595 -32.64 -18.22 -16.78
CA ILE A 595 -32.24 -18.69 -18.10
C ILE A 595 -31.17 -17.72 -18.61
N LYS A 596 -29.94 -18.21 -18.70
CA LYS A 596 -28.77 -17.42 -19.12
C LYS A 596 -28.42 -17.71 -20.57
N ASP A 597 -28.96 -16.92 -21.49
CA ASP A 597 -28.58 -16.93 -22.90
C ASP A 597 -27.35 -16.04 -23.13
N MET A 598 -26.16 -16.55 -22.77
CA MET A 598 -24.89 -15.82 -22.78
C MET A 598 -24.41 -15.35 -24.16
N ALA A 599 -24.97 -15.89 -25.25
CA ALA A 599 -24.56 -15.56 -26.61
C ALA A 599 -25.64 -14.80 -27.39
N GLY A 600 -26.90 -14.82 -26.96
CA GLY A 600 -28.00 -14.22 -27.72
C GLY A 600 -28.56 -15.18 -28.77
N LEU A 601 -28.71 -16.46 -28.41
CA LEU A 601 -29.16 -17.54 -29.28
C LEU A 601 -30.67 -17.77 -29.20
N LEU A 602 -31.32 -17.34 -28.11
CA LEU A 602 -32.73 -17.57 -27.90
C LEU A 602 -33.53 -16.77 -28.94
N LYS A 603 -34.21 -17.48 -29.84
CA LYS A 603 -35.06 -16.88 -30.88
C LYS A 603 -36.46 -16.56 -30.31
N PRO A 604 -37.19 -15.59 -30.86
CA PRO A 604 -38.55 -15.26 -30.42
C PRO A 604 -39.52 -16.45 -30.41
N ARG A 605 -39.39 -17.40 -31.34
CA ARG A 605 -40.22 -18.62 -31.35
C ARG A 605 -39.80 -19.64 -30.29
N ALA A 606 -38.51 -19.73 -29.99
CA ALA A 606 -37.99 -20.66 -28.98
C ALA A 606 -38.50 -20.27 -27.58
N VAL A 607 -38.57 -18.96 -27.28
CA VAL A 607 -39.02 -18.49 -25.96
C VAL A 607 -40.51 -18.72 -25.71
N GLU A 608 -41.35 -18.67 -26.76
CA GLU A 608 -42.78 -19.02 -26.70
C GLU A 608 -43.00 -20.49 -26.34
N MET A 609 -42.03 -21.36 -26.62
CA MET A 609 -42.06 -22.77 -26.24
C MET A 609 -41.50 -22.96 -24.82
N LEU A 610 -40.34 -22.35 -24.55
CA LEU A 610 -39.55 -22.58 -23.34
C LEU A 610 -40.24 -22.01 -22.08
N ILE A 611 -40.65 -20.74 -22.10
CA ILE A 611 -41.15 -20.06 -20.89
C ILE A 611 -42.45 -20.70 -20.37
N PRO A 612 -43.48 -20.96 -21.20
CA PRO A 612 -44.70 -21.59 -20.70
C PRO A 612 -44.47 -23.01 -20.17
N ALA A 613 -43.57 -23.77 -20.82
CA ALA A 613 -43.20 -25.11 -20.37
C ALA A 613 -42.47 -25.07 -19.02
N MET A 614 -41.54 -24.13 -18.84
CA MET A 614 -40.81 -23.92 -17.58
C MET A 614 -41.74 -23.54 -16.43
N LYS A 615 -42.62 -22.54 -16.63
CA LYS A 615 -43.59 -22.12 -15.60
C LYS A 615 -44.58 -23.22 -15.20
N LYS A 616 -44.74 -24.26 -16.03
CA LYS A 616 -45.53 -25.45 -15.69
C LYS A 616 -44.69 -26.52 -14.98
N ALA A 617 -43.39 -26.57 -15.24
CA ALA A 617 -42.49 -27.60 -14.72
C ALA A 617 -41.96 -27.27 -13.32
N VAL A 618 -41.80 -26.00 -12.97
CA VAL A 618 -41.33 -25.51 -11.66
C VAL A 618 -42.25 -24.43 -11.11
N ASP A 619 -42.24 -24.27 -9.79
CA ASP A 619 -43.01 -23.27 -9.05
C ASP A 619 -42.25 -21.93 -8.89
N LEU A 620 -40.98 -21.87 -9.32
CA LEU A 620 -40.10 -20.70 -9.21
C LEU A 620 -40.43 -19.59 -10.22
N PRO A 621 -40.23 -18.31 -9.86
CA PRO A 621 -40.19 -17.21 -10.84
C PRO A 621 -39.01 -17.36 -11.80
N ILE A 622 -39.18 -16.90 -13.04
CA ILE A 622 -38.19 -17.01 -14.12
C ILE A 622 -37.54 -15.66 -14.42
N HIS A 623 -36.21 -15.63 -14.34
CA HIS A 623 -35.38 -14.49 -14.70
C HIS A 623 -34.65 -14.76 -16.03
N LEU A 624 -34.96 -14.00 -17.08
CA LEU A 624 -34.38 -14.23 -18.41
C LEU A 624 -33.28 -13.21 -18.74
N HIS A 625 -32.09 -13.74 -18.92
CA HIS A 625 -30.91 -12.99 -19.34
C HIS A 625 -30.54 -13.35 -20.78
N THR A 626 -30.27 -12.34 -21.62
CA THR A 626 -29.74 -12.55 -22.98
C THR A 626 -28.76 -11.43 -23.38
N HIS A 627 -28.12 -11.59 -24.52
CA HIS A 627 -27.28 -10.58 -25.17
C HIS A 627 -27.88 -10.22 -26.54
N ASP A 628 -27.92 -8.94 -26.91
CA ASP A 628 -28.51 -8.44 -28.14
C ASP A 628 -27.60 -8.60 -29.37
N THR A 629 -26.72 -9.62 -29.35
CA THR A 629 -25.68 -9.84 -30.38
C THR A 629 -26.30 -9.99 -31.76
N SER A 630 -27.48 -10.60 -31.83
CA SER A 630 -28.21 -10.80 -33.09
C SER A 630 -29.16 -9.67 -33.45
N SER A 631 -29.37 -8.69 -32.55
CA SER A 631 -30.39 -7.64 -32.64
C SER A 631 -31.85 -8.13 -32.68
N ASN A 632 -32.10 -9.42 -32.42
CA ASN A 632 -33.44 -10.00 -32.32
C ASN A 632 -33.95 -10.09 -30.87
N GLN A 633 -33.11 -9.79 -29.89
CA GLN A 633 -33.40 -10.10 -28.49
C GLN A 633 -34.46 -9.20 -27.88
N SER A 634 -34.58 -7.96 -28.34
CA SER A 634 -35.69 -7.09 -27.95
C SER A 634 -37.05 -7.69 -28.36
N ALA A 635 -37.15 -8.25 -29.57
CA ALA A 635 -38.35 -8.95 -30.02
C ALA A 635 -38.59 -10.24 -29.24
N MET A 636 -37.51 -10.99 -28.94
CA MET A 636 -37.58 -12.17 -28.08
C MET A 636 -38.10 -11.80 -26.68
N TYR A 637 -37.66 -10.69 -26.08
CA TYR A 637 -38.16 -10.24 -24.78
C TYR A 637 -39.65 -9.90 -24.80
N LEU A 638 -40.16 -9.24 -25.83
CA LEU A 638 -41.61 -9.02 -25.95
C LEU A 638 -42.39 -10.35 -25.96
N ASN A 639 -41.88 -11.35 -26.68
CA ASN A 639 -42.46 -12.70 -26.68
C ASN A 639 -42.35 -13.38 -25.31
N ALA A 640 -41.21 -13.25 -24.63
CA ALA A 640 -41.01 -13.80 -23.29
C ALA A 640 -41.97 -13.17 -22.26
N ILE A 641 -42.18 -11.86 -22.34
CA ILE A 641 -43.12 -11.10 -21.50
C ILE A 641 -44.54 -11.58 -21.75
N ASN A 642 -44.95 -11.75 -23.00
CA ASN A 642 -46.25 -12.33 -23.35
C ASN A 642 -46.40 -13.77 -22.85
N ALA A 643 -45.32 -14.55 -22.89
CA ALA A 643 -45.27 -15.92 -22.35
C ALA A 643 -45.22 -15.98 -20.81
N GLY A 644 -45.06 -14.83 -20.15
CA GLY A 644 -45.20 -14.68 -18.71
C GLY A 644 -43.91 -14.72 -17.91
N VAL A 645 -42.74 -14.43 -18.51
CA VAL A 645 -41.48 -14.27 -17.78
C VAL A 645 -41.58 -13.18 -16.69
N ASP A 646 -40.88 -13.36 -15.57
CA ASP A 646 -41.08 -12.56 -14.36
C ASP A 646 -40.06 -11.41 -14.26
N VAL A 647 -38.81 -11.65 -14.69
CA VAL A 647 -37.74 -10.64 -14.73
C VAL A 647 -36.95 -10.74 -16.03
N ILE A 648 -36.50 -9.61 -16.57
CA ILE A 648 -35.54 -9.55 -17.67
C ILE A 648 -34.33 -8.66 -17.35
N ASP A 649 -33.16 -9.05 -17.86
CA ASP A 649 -31.94 -8.23 -17.79
C ASP A 649 -31.89 -7.21 -18.94
N VAL A 650 -31.55 -5.97 -18.61
CA VAL A 650 -31.48 -4.86 -19.56
C VAL A 650 -30.31 -3.94 -19.22
N ALA A 651 -29.84 -3.15 -20.19
CA ALA A 651 -28.82 -2.13 -19.96
C ALA A 651 -29.30 -0.76 -20.46
N LEU A 652 -28.87 0.32 -19.81
CA LEU A 652 -29.16 1.69 -20.24
C LEU A 652 -28.73 1.90 -21.70
N SER A 653 -29.48 2.72 -22.46
CA SER A 653 -29.33 2.81 -23.92
C SER A 653 -27.88 2.91 -24.42
N SER A 654 -27.08 3.82 -23.87
CA SER A 654 -25.68 4.05 -24.27
C SER A 654 -24.73 2.89 -23.94
N MET A 655 -25.16 1.96 -23.09
CA MET A 655 -24.43 0.76 -22.67
C MET A 655 -25.13 -0.54 -23.11
N SER A 656 -26.11 -0.45 -24.02
CA SER A 656 -26.91 -1.59 -24.51
C SER A 656 -26.57 -1.95 -25.96
N GLY A 657 -27.17 -3.05 -26.45
CA GLY A 657 -27.06 -3.50 -27.83
C GLY A 657 -25.72 -4.17 -28.15
N LEU A 658 -25.56 -4.62 -29.38
CA LEU A 658 -24.38 -5.38 -29.81
C LEU A 658 -24.18 -6.59 -28.89
N THR A 659 -22.98 -6.79 -28.36
CA THR A 659 -22.72 -7.88 -27.41
C THR A 659 -23.26 -7.61 -26.00
N SER A 660 -23.86 -6.45 -25.72
CA SER A 660 -24.48 -6.13 -24.42
C SER A 660 -25.93 -6.63 -24.34
N GLN A 661 -26.61 -6.36 -23.23
CA GLN A 661 -28.04 -6.64 -23.06
C GLN A 661 -28.90 -5.76 -23.99
N PRO A 662 -30.15 -6.17 -24.24
CA PRO A 662 -31.16 -5.33 -24.89
C PRO A 662 -31.39 -3.99 -24.17
N ASN A 663 -31.83 -3.00 -24.96
CA ASN A 663 -31.94 -1.62 -24.53
C ASN A 663 -33.08 -1.41 -23.51
N PHE A 664 -32.73 -1.00 -22.29
CA PHE A 664 -33.66 -0.77 -21.19
C PHE A 664 -34.69 0.30 -21.53
N ASN A 665 -34.23 1.47 -21.96
CA ASN A 665 -35.11 2.61 -22.24
C ASN A 665 -36.12 2.27 -23.34
N ALA A 666 -35.67 1.60 -24.40
CA ALA A 666 -36.49 1.21 -25.53
C ALA A 666 -37.53 0.14 -25.16
N ILE A 667 -37.13 -0.90 -24.43
CA ILE A 667 -38.07 -1.94 -23.96
C ILE A 667 -39.11 -1.33 -23.01
N SER A 668 -38.67 -0.50 -22.07
CA SER A 668 -39.59 0.16 -21.15
C SER A 668 -40.59 1.05 -21.89
N ALA A 669 -40.16 1.75 -22.95
CA ALA A 669 -41.06 2.55 -23.78
C ALA A 669 -42.00 1.67 -24.63
N ALA A 670 -41.50 0.54 -25.16
CA ALA A 670 -42.30 -0.39 -25.95
C ALA A 670 -43.41 -1.08 -25.15
N LEU A 671 -43.27 -1.14 -23.83
CA LEU A 671 -44.29 -1.70 -22.93
C LEU A 671 -45.30 -0.66 -22.42
N GLU A 672 -45.24 0.61 -22.84
CA GLU A 672 -46.24 1.61 -22.44
C GLU A 672 -47.66 1.15 -22.83
N GLY A 673 -48.54 1.00 -21.83
CA GLY A 673 -49.90 0.49 -22.01
C GLY A 673 -50.03 -1.03 -22.13
N HIS A 674 -48.93 -1.78 -22.07
CA HIS A 674 -48.94 -3.24 -22.07
C HIS A 674 -49.51 -3.79 -20.74
N PRO A 675 -50.28 -4.89 -20.71
CA PRO A 675 -50.88 -5.42 -19.47
C PRO A 675 -49.87 -5.79 -18.36
N ARG A 676 -48.64 -6.13 -18.74
CA ARG A 676 -47.53 -6.45 -17.83
C ARG A 676 -46.57 -5.27 -17.59
N GLU A 677 -46.91 -4.05 -18.00
CA GLU A 677 -46.04 -2.88 -17.85
C GLU A 677 -45.63 -2.67 -16.38
N GLN A 678 -44.33 -2.54 -16.14
CA GLN A 678 -43.80 -1.85 -14.97
C GLN A 678 -43.39 -0.45 -15.39
N LYS A 679 -44.11 0.53 -14.86
CA LYS A 679 -43.95 1.93 -15.24
C LYS A 679 -42.60 2.45 -14.77
N MET A 680 -41.75 2.85 -15.72
CA MET A 680 -40.46 3.48 -15.45
C MET A 680 -40.49 4.97 -15.82
N ASN A 681 -39.62 5.76 -15.20
CA ASN A 681 -39.44 7.15 -15.59
C ASN A 681 -38.40 7.26 -16.72
N LEU A 682 -38.89 7.27 -17.97
CA LEU A 682 -38.06 7.36 -19.17
C LEU A 682 -37.17 8.61 -19.20
N ASN A 683 -37.62 9.75 -18.67
CA ASN A 683 -36.80 10.96 -18.62
C ASN A 683 -35.56 10.76 -17.74
N THR A 684 -35.73 10.11 -16.59
CA THR A 684 -34.58 9.80 -15.73
C THR A 684 -33.68 8.75 -16.36
N LEU A 685 -34.22 7.67 -16.94
CA LEU A 685 -33.41 6.66 -17.64
C LEU A 685 -32.60 7.28 -18.79
N ASN A 686 -33.18 8.23 -19.54
CA ASN A 686 -32.48 8.94 -20.60
C ASN A 686 -31.37 9.84 -20.03
N ALA A 687 -31.61 10.55 -18.93
CA ALA A 687 -30.58 11.38 -18.30
C ALA A 687 -29.37 10.57 -17.85
N TYR A 688 -29.56 9.39 -17.23
CA TYR A 688 -28.46 8.49 -16.87
C TYR A 688 -27.80 7.85 -18.09
N SER A 689 -28.56 7.55 -19.15
CA SER A 689 -27.98 7.10 -20.42
C SER A 689 -27.06 8.16 -21.04
N ASN A 690 -27.43 9.43 -21.02
CA ASN A 690 -26.60 10.52 -21.55
C ASN A 690 -25.28 10.66 -20.78
N TYR A 691 -25.31 10.50 -19.45
CA TYR A 691 -24.08 10.42 -18.66
C TYR A 691 -23.17 9.27 -19.13
N TRP A 692 -23.76 8.08 -19.31
CA TRP A 692 -23.01 6.91 -19.76
C TRP A 692 -22.51 7.03 -21.20
N GLU A 693 -23.19 7.78 -22.07
CA GLU A 693 -22.73 8.09 -23.42
C GLU A 693 -21.40 8.85 -23.38
N ASP A 694 -21.34 9.94 -22.61
CA ASP A 694 -20.11 10.72 -22.45
C ASP A 694 -18.99 9.92 -21.74
N VAL A 695 -19.34 9.12 -20.73
CA VAL A 695 -18.36 8.30 -19.99
C VAL A 695 -17.80 7.17 -20.84
N ARG A 696 -18.63 6.52 -21.67
CA ARG A 696 -18.21 5.42 -22.55
C ARG A 696 -17.08 5.85 -23.50
N GLU A 697 -17.13 7.10 -23.97
CA GLU A 697 -16.08 7.68 -24.82
C GLU A 697 -14.70 7.67 -24.15
N PHE A 698 -14.62 7.75 -22.82
CA PHE A 698 -13.34 7.66 -22.10
C PHE A 698 -12.66 6.30 -22.31
N TYR A 699 -13.45 5.26 -22.56
CA TYR A 699 -13.03 3.86 -22.68
C TYR A 699 -12.92 3.39 -24.14
N TYR A 700 -12.91 4.31 -25.13
CA TYR A 700 -12.82 3.97 -26.55
C TYR A 700 -11.70 2.98 -26.94
N PRO A 701 -10.52 2.91 -26.28
CA PRO A 701 -9.50 1.92 -26.63
C PRO A 701 -9.92 0.47 -26.35
N PHE A 702 -10.96 0.28 -25.54
CA PHE A 702 -11.44 -1.01 -25.05
C PHE A 702 -12.74 -1.48 -25.71
N GLU A 703 -13.26 -0.74 -26.70
CA GLU A 703 -14.45 -1.13 -27.45
C GLU A 703 -14.28 -2.48 -28.16
N SER A 704 -15.32 -3.31 -28.14
CA SER A 704 -15.33 -4.65 -28.77
C SER A 704 -15.06 -4.62 -30.29
N GLY A 705 -15.35 -3.47 -30.93
CA GLY A 705 -15.17 -3.24 -32.35
C GLY A 705 -16.30 -3.78 -33.23
N LEU A 706 -17.36 -4.34 -32.64
CA LEU A 706 -18.60 -4.66 -33.35
C LEU A 706 -19.40 -3.36 -33.57
N LYS A 707 -19.88 -3.11 -34.78
CA LYS A 707 -20.63 -1.88 -35.12
C LYS A 707 -22.14 -2.06 -35.21
N ALA A 708 -22.59 -3.29 -35.43
CA ALA A 708 -24.00 -3.68 -35.52
C ALA A 708 -24.15 -5.15 -35.10
N GLY A 709 -25.36 -5.57 -34.74
CA GLY A 709 -25.63 -6.98 -34.48
C GLY A 709 -25.37 -7.87 -35.71
N THR A 710 -25.14 -9.16 -35.46
CA THR A 710 -24.80 -10.15 -36.48
C THR A 710 -25.53 -11.48 -36.24
N ALA A 711 -26.06 -12.06 -37.32
CA ALA A 711 -26.68 -13.38 -37.30
C ALA A 711 -25.66 -14.53 -37.22
N GLU A 712 -24.37 -14.26 -37.48
CA GLU A 712 -23.30 -15.26 -37.38
C GLU A 712 -23.18 -15.87 -35.98
N VAL A 713 -23.72 -15.18 -34.96
CA VAL A 713 -23.79 -15.71 -33.60
C VAL A 713 -24.56 -17.03 -33.50
N TYR A 714 -25.54 -17.26 -34.38
CA TYR A 714 -26.27 -18.53 -34.45
C TYR A 714 -25.44 -19.67 -35.06
N GLU A 715 -24.30 -19.36 -35.69
CA GLU A 715 -23.38 -20.37 -36.25
C GLU A 715 -22.25 -20.69 -35.27
N HIS A 716 -21.56 -19.65 -34.79
CA HIS A 716 -20.37 -19.83 -33.96
C HIS A 716 -20.67 -19.89 -32.46
N GLU A 717 -21.81 -19.36 -32.02
CA GLU A 717 -22.26 -19.37 -30.61
C GLU A 717 -21.26 -18.75 -29.61
N ILE A 718 -20.28 -17.96 -30.08
CA ILE A 718 -19.35 -17.18 -29.24
C ILE A 718 -20.13 -16.19 -28.35
N PRO A 719 -20.01 -16.29 -27.01
CA PRO A 719 -20.64 -15.34 -26.09
C PRO A 719 -20.07 -13.92 -26.20
N GLY A 720 -20.86 -12.91 -25.82
CA GLY A 720 -20.46 -11.50 -25.92
C GLY A 720 -19.11 -11.19 -25.26
N GLY A 721 -18.92 -11.60 -24.00
CA GLY A 721 -17.65 -11.41 -23.30
C GLY A 721 -16.46 -12.15 -23.92
N GLN A 722 -16.67 -13.31 -24.56
CA GLN A 722 -15.61 -14.03 -25.27
C GLN A 722 -15.28 -13.32 -26.58
N TYR A 723 -16.27 -12.79 -27.30
CA TYR A 723 -16.07 -12.09 -28.56
C TYR A 723 -15.14 -10.88 -28.39
N SER A 724 -15.40 -10.07 -27.35
CA SER A 724 -14.59 -8.89 -27.01
C SER A 724 -13.15 -9.23 -26.57
N ASN A 725 -12.91 -10.47 -26.12
CA ASN A 725 -11.58 -10.94 -25.75
C ASN A 725 -10.84 -11.65 -26.90
N LEU A 726 -11.55 -12.39 -27.75
CA LEU A 726 -10.98 -13.26 -28.77
C LEU A 726 -10.26 -12.46 -29.87
N ARG A 727 -10.81 -11.31 -30.26
CA ARG A 727 -10.18 -10.46 -31.28
C ARG A 727 -8.87 -9.81 -30.80
N PRO A 728 -8.80 -9.20 -29.59
CA PRO A 728 -7.52 -8.81 -29.00
C PRO A 728 -6.50 -9.96 -28.87
N GLN A 729 -6.94 -11.17 -28.50
CA GLN A 729 -6.06 -12.35 -28.45
C GLN A 729 -5.52 -12.73 -29.83
N ALA A 730 -6.37 -12.78 -30.85
CA ALA A 730 -5.97 -13.01 -32.24
C ALA A 730 -4.95 -11.96 -32.70
N ARG A 731 -5.17 -10.68 -32.37
CA ARG A 731 -4.21 -9.59 -32.66
C ARG A 731 -2.86 -9.81 -31.97
N ALA A 732 -2.86 -10.20 -30.69
CA ALA A 732 -1.63 -10.47 -29.95
C ALA A 732 -0.80 -11.61 -30.55
N LEU A 733 -1.46 -12.58 -31.20
CA LEU A 733 -0.83 -13.70 -31.90
C LEU A 733 -0.54 -13.41 -33.40
N GLY A 734 -0.82 -12.20 -33.89
CA GLY A 734 -0.64 -11.85 -35.30
C GLY A 734 -1.68 -12.48 -36.26
N LEU A 735 -2.79 -12.99 -35.73
CA LEU A 735 -3.86 -13.70 -36.45
C LEU A 735 -5.10 -12.85 -36.70
N GLU A 736 -5.06 -11.53 -36.46
CA GLU A 736 -6.23 -10.66 -36.61
C GLU A 736 -6.81 -10.68 -38.04
N SER A 737 -5.97 -10.80 -39.07
CA SER A 737 -6.42 -10.94 -40.47
C SER A 737 -7.14 -12.26 -40.76
N LYS A 738 -6.95 -13.30 -39.93
CA LYS A 738 -7.60 -14.61 -40.01
C LYS A 738 -8.82 -14.74 -39.09
N PHE A 739 -9.39 -13.64 -38.58
CA PHE A 739 -10.47 -13.68 -37.59
C PHE A 739 -11.73 -14.43 -38.06
N GLU A 740 -12.06 -14.34 -39.35
CA GLU A 740 -13.16 -15.11 -39.95
C GLU A 740 -12.91 -16.63 -39.89
N THR A 741 -11.66 -17.06 -40.11
CA THR A 741 -11.26 -18.45 -39.95
C THR A 741 -11.34 -18.89 -38.48
N ILE A 742 -10.98 -18.01 -37.55
CA ILE A 742 -11.09 -18.30 -36.10
C ILE A 742 -12.55 -18.53 -35.72
N LYS A 743 -13.50 -17.72 -36.21
CA LYS A 743 -14.95 -17.92 -35.94
C LYS A 743 -15.44 -19.27 -36.48
N LYS A 744 -15.03 -19.66 -37.68
CA LYS A 744 -15.36 -20.97 -38.26
C LYS A 744 -14.76 -22.12 -37.45
N ASN A 745 -13.47 -22.01 -37.10
CA ASN A 745 -12.80 -23.00 -36.27
C ASN A 745 -13.45 -23.11 -34.88
N TYR A 746 -13.99 -22.02 -34.33
CA TYR A 746 -14.72 -22.04 -33.07
C TYR A 746 -15.96 -22.93 -33.14
N ALA A 747 -16.75 -22.85 -34.22
CA ALA A 747 -17.90 -23.73 -34.46
C ALA A 747 -17.46 -25.19 -34.65
N ILE A 748 -16.40 -25.42 -35.43
CA ILE A 748 -15.83 -26.76 -35.66
C ILE A 748 -15.38 -27.39 -34.34
N VAL A 749 -14.62 -26.65 -33.52
CA VAL A 749 -14.15 -27.11 -32.21
C VAL A 749 -15.33 -27.44 -31.28
N ASN A 750 -16.39 -26.62 -31.28
CA ASN A 750 -17.59 -26.93 -30.49
C ASN A 750 -18.17 -28.30 -30.89
N SER A 751 -18.31 -28.56 -32.19
CA SER A 751 -18.76 -29.86 -32.70
C SER A 751 -17.81 -30.99 -32.27
N MET A 752 -16.50 -30.80 -32.46
CA MET A 752 -15.47 -31.78 -32.06
C MET A 752 -15.48 -32.12 -30.58
N PHE A 753 -15.79 -31.14 -29.71
CA PHE A 753 -15.88 -31.34 -28.26
C PHE A 753 -17.22 -31.94 -27.82
N GLY A 754 -18.07 -32.33 -28.78
CA GLY A 754 -19.35 -33.00 -28.53
C GLY A 754 -20.53 -32.03 -28.41
N ASN A 755 -20.43 -30.82 -28.96
CA ASN A 755 -21.41 -29.73 -28.84
C ASN A 755 -21.69 -29.36 -27.38
N ILE A 756 -20.93 -28.43 -26.81
CA ILE A 756 -20.96 -28.09 -25.38
C ILE A 756 -21.63 -26.74 -25.11
N VAL A 757 -22.05 -26.53 -23.87
CA VAL A 757 -22.40 -25.19 -23.36
C VAL A 757 -21.12 -24.35 -23.32
N LYS A 758 -21.17 -23.16 -23.91
CA LYS A 758 -20.01 -22.28 -24.09
C LYS A 758 -20.20 -20.98 -23.32
N VAL A 759 -19.73 -20.96 -22.08
CA VAL A 759 -19.70 -19.76 -21.23
C VAL A 759 -18.41 -19.80 -20.43
N THR A 760 -17.92 -18.69 -19.87
CA THR A 760 -16.62 -18.72 -19.20
C THR A 760 -16.60 -19.75 -18.05
N PRO A 761 -15.65 -20.71 -18.04
CA PRO A 761 -14.44 -20.77 -18.86
C PRO A 761 -14.51 -21.75 -20.05
N SER A 762 -15.57 -22.53 -20.25
CA SER A 762 -15.70 -23.45 -21.40
C SER A 762 -15.65 -22.72 -22.75
N SER A 763 -16.19 -21.50 -22.83
CA SER A 763 -16.06 -20.65 -24.03
C SER A 763 -14.61 -20.29 -24.36
N LYS A 764 -13.75 -20.15 -23.34
CA LYS A 764 -12.32 -19.91 -23.51
C LYS A 764 -11.63 -21.18 -24.02
N VAL A 765 -11.97 -22.35 -23.49
CA VAL A 765 -11.41 -23.63 -23.94
C VAL A 765 -11.62 -23.82 -25.45
N VAL A 766 -12.84 -23.55 -25.94
CA VAL A 766 -13.16 -23.59 -27.37
C VAL A 766 -12.37 -22.53 -28.14
N GLY A 767 -12.23 -21.32 -27.58
CA GLY A 767 -11.47 -20.22 -28.19
C GLY A 767 -9.97 -20.50 -28.33
N ASP A 768 -9.34 -21.04 -27.29
CA ASP A 768 -7.92 -21.39 -27.27
C ASP A 768 -7.64 -22.49 -28.31
N MET A 769 -8.50 -23.50 -28.41
CA MET A 769 -8.38 -24.54 -29.43
C MET A 769 -8.61 -23.98 -30.85
N ALA A 770 -9.59 -23.09 -31.03
CA ALA A 770 -9.84 -22.47 -32.34
C ALA A 770 -8.64 -21.63 -32.81
N LEU A 771 -8.05 -20.82 -31.91
CA LEU A 771 -6.83 -20.08 -32.15
C LEU A 771 -5.65 -21.01 -32.46
N PHE A 772 -5.48 -22.09 -31.69
CA PHE A 772 -4.45 -23.09 -31.91
C PHE A 772 -4.57 -23.74 -33.30
N MET A 773 -5.78 -24.16 -33.68
CA MET A 773 -6.04 -24.71 -35.02
C MET A 773 -5.73 -23.68 -36.11
N THR A 774 -6.14 -22.42 -35.95
CA THR A 774 -5.87 -21.37 -36.95
C THR A 774 -4.38 -21.01 -37.03
N ALA A 775 -3.66 -21.01 -35.92
CA ALA A 775 -2.24 -20.70 -35.87
C ALA A 775 -1.37 -21.76 -36.57
N ASN A 776 -1.80 -23.02 -36.48
CA ASN A 776 -1.08 -24.17 -37.03
C ASN A 776 -1.69 -24.68 -38.35
N ASP A 777 -2.64 -23.93 -38.93
CA ASP A 777 -3.37 -24.28 -40.15
C ASP A 777 -3.95 -25.72 -40.13
N LEU A 778 -4.48 -26.15 -38.97
CA LEU A 778 -5.05 -27.49 -38.74
C LEU A 778 -6.55 -27.55 -39.08
N THR A 779 -6.97 -28.63 -39.74
CA THR A 779 -8.37 -29.00 -39.91
C THR A 779 -8.86 -29.93 -38.79
N GLU A 780 -10.17 -30.16 -38.70
CA GLU A 780 -10.74 -31.19 -37.80
C GLU A 780 -10.14 -32.56 -38.05
N GLN A 781 -9.97 -32.94 -39.32
CA GLN A 781 -9.39 -34.22 -39.71
C GLN A 781 -7.92 -34.33 -39.24
N ASP A 782 -7.13 -33.27 -39.37
CA ASP A 782 -5.75 -33.26 -38.89
C ASP A 782 -5.67 -33.47 -37.38
N VAL A 783 -6.56 -32.84 -36.60
CA VAL A 783 -6.62 -33.04 -35.15
C VAL A 783 -7.00 -34.48 -34.80
N MET A 784 -7.95 -35.07 -35.53
CA MET A 784 -8.42 -36.44 -35.28
C MET A 784 -7.40 -37.51 -35.71
N GLU A 785 -6.58 -37.24 -36.73
CA GLU A 785 -5.56 -38.19 -37.21
C GLU A 785 -4.22 -38.04 -36.48
N GLN A 786 -3.82 -36.80 -36.18
CA GLN A 786 -2.48 -36.46 -35.66
C GLN A 786 -2.50 -36.00 -34.20
N GLY A 787 -3.65 -36.01 -33.52
CA GLY A 787 -3.84 -35.47 -32.17
C GLY A 787 -2.84 -35.98 -31.12
N ASN A 788 -2.40 -37.23 -31.22
CA ASN A 788 -1.39 -37.80 -30.31
C ASN A 788 -0.04 -37.06 -30.35
N GLN A 789 0.29 -36.42 -31.49
CA GLN A 789 1.54 -35.70 -31.71
C GLN A 789 1.42 -34.20 -31.37
N LEU A 790 0.19 -33.67 -31.28
CA LEU A 790 -0.06 -32.25 -31.00
C LEU A 790 0.11 -31.91 -29.52
N ALA A 791 0.61 -30.71 -29.24
CA ALA A 791 0.64 -30.13 -27.90
C ALA A 791 -0.58 -29.22 -27.73
N PHE A 792 -1.67 -29.78 -27.21
CA PHE A 792 -2.91 -29.04 -27.00
C PHE A 792 -2.73 -27.92 -25.96
N PRO A 793 -3.51 -26.82 -26.05
CA PRO A 793 -3.52 -25.80 -25.01
C PRO A 793 -3.89 -26.36 -23.63
N ASP A 794 -3.28 -25.85 -22.56
CA ASP A 794 -3.52 -26.31 -21.18
C ASP A 794 -4.99 -26.26 -20.77
N SER A 795 -5.74 -25.28 -21.28
CA SER A 795 -7.18 -25.14 -21.04
C SER A 795 -7.98 -26.32 -21.62
N VAL A 796 -7.58 -26.82 -22.79
CA VAL A 796 -8.17 -28.00 -23.44
C VAL A 796 -7.82 -29.26 -22.67
N VAL A 797 -6.56 -29.40 -22.25
CA VAL A 797 -6.10 -30.53 -21.44
C VAL A 797 -6.87 -30.59 -20.11
N GLY A 798 -6.97 -29.47 -19.39
CA GLY A 798 -7.72 -29.39 -18.13
C GLY A 798 -9.22 -29.67 -18.31
N PHE A 799 -9.83 -29.17 -19.39
CA PHE A 799 -11.23 -29.48 -19.71
C PHE A 799 -11.45 -30.99 -19.90
N PHE A 800 -10.68 -31.64 -20.77
CA PHE A 800 -10.80 -33.08 -21.01
C PHE A 800 -10.42 -33.93 -19.80
N LYS A 801 -9.62 -33.38 -18.87
CA LYS A 801 -9.32 -34.01 -17.58
C LYS A 801 -10.52 -33.96 -16.62
N GLY A 802 -11.49 -33.08 -16.84
CA GLY A 802 -12.64 -32.88 -15.96
C GLY A 802 -12.46 -31.76 -14.93
N ASP A 803 -11.44 -30.89 -15.08
CA ASP A 803 -11.19 -29.78 -14.15
C ASP A 803 -12.32 -28.74 -14.15
N LEU A 804 -13.15 -28.70 -15.21
CA LEU A 804 -14.33 -27.86 -15.35
C LEU A 804 -15.65 -28.58 -15.04
N GLY A 805 -15.58 -29.84 -14.61
CA GLY A 805 -16.75 -30.72 -14.44
C GLY A 805 -17.08 -31.55 -15.67
N GLN A 806 -18.30 -32.10 -15.69
CA GLN A 806 -18.73 -33.06 -16.71
C GLN A 806 -19.69 -32.41 -17.73
N PRO A 807 -19.42 -32.48 -19.04
CA PRO A 807 -20.37 -32.01 -20.06
C PRO A 807 -21.56 -32.97 -20.19
N HIS A 808 -22.71 -32.42 -20.56
CA HIS A 808 -23.89 -33.24 -20.89
C HIS A 808 -23.58 -34.21 -22.04
N GLY A 809 -23.84 -35.50 -21.84
CA GLY A 809 -23.50 -36.57 -22.78
C GLY A 809 -22.06 -37.10 -22.68
N GLY A 810 -21.23 -36.57 -21.78
CA GLY A 810 -19.83 -36.98 -21.59
C GLY A 810 -18.86 -36.43 -22.65
N PHE A 811 -17.58 -36.77 -22.50
CA PHE A 811 -16.52 -36.36 -23.42
C PHE A 811 -16.41 -37.33 -24.61
N PRO A 812 -16.07 -36.85 -25.83
CA PRO A 812 -15.72 -37.72 -26.94
C PRO A 812 -14.48 -38.58 -26.61
N GLU A 813 -14.68 -39.89 -26.44
CA GLU A 813 -13.66 -40.80 -25.86
C GLU A 813 -12.31 -40.79 -26.61
N LEU A 814 -12.36 -40.79 -27.94
CA LEU A 814 -11.16 -40.83 -28.79
C LEU A 814 -10.33 -39.56 -28.57
N LEU A 815 -10.98 -38.40 -28.61
CA LEU A 815 -10.33 -37.10 -28.44
C LEU A 815 -9.82 -36.92 -27.01
N GLN A 816 -10.59 -37.36 -26.01
CA GLN A 816 -10.16 -37.33 -24.61
C GLN A 816 -8.86 -38.13 -24.40
N LYS A 817 -8.77 -39.34 -24.97
CA LYS A 817 -7.56 -40.17 -24.91
C LYS A 817 -6.36 -39.48 -25.58
N MET A 818 -6.56 -38.87 -26.75
CA MET A 818 -5.52 -38.15 -27.49
C MET A 818 -4.99 -36.92 -26.73
N VAL A 819 -5.90 -36.13 -26.14
CA VAL A 819 -5.55 -34.92 -25.38
C VAL A 819 -4.82 -35.28 -24.09
N LEU A 820 -5.31 -36.28 -23.35
CA LEU A 820 -4.77 -36.63 -22.02
C LEU A 820 -3.50 -37.47 -22.06
N LYS A 821 -3.21 -38.17 -23.16
CA LYS A 821 -1.98 -38.97 -23.35
C LYS A 821 -1.68 -39.91 -22.18
N GLY A 822 -2.72 -40.53 -21.62
CA GLY A 822 -2.62 -41.46 -20.49
C GLY A 822 -2.84 -40.83 -19.10
N ALA A 823 -3.01 -39.51 -18.99
CA ALA A 823 -3.46 -38.89 -17.74
C ALA A 823 -4.89 -39.35 -17.40
N LYS A 824 -5.16 -39.61 -16.11
CA LYS A 824 -6.47 -40.07 -15.64
C LYS A 824 -7.46 -38.90 -15.56
N PRO A 825 -8.63 -38.98 -16.21
CA PRO A 825 -9.69 -37.99 -16.04
C PRO A 825 -10.44 -38.16 -14.72
N TYR A 826 -11.05 -37.09 -14.24
CA TYR A 826 -12.02 -37.09 -13.14
C TYR A 826 -13.43 -37.35 -13.68
N THR A 827 -14.26 -38.00 -12.87
CA THR A 827 -15.69 -38.25 -13.18
C THR A 827 -16.63 -37.62 -12.15
N ASP A 828 -16.08 -37.17 -11.03
CA ASP A 828 -16.74 -36.50 -9.91
C ASP A 828 -16.27 -35.03 -9.81
N ARG A 829 -16.74 -34.31 -8.80
CA ARG A 829 -16.55 -32.87 -8.69
C ARG A 829 -15.09 -32.55 -8.35
N PRO A 830 -14.40 -31.66 -9.11
CA PRO A 830 -12.98 -31.39 -8.89
C PRO A 830 -12.68 -30.85 -7.48
N ASN A 831 -13.62 -30.09 -6.90
CA ASN A 831 -13.51 -29.53 -5.55
C ASN A 831 -13.43 -30.60 -4.45
N ALA A 832 -14.02 -31.78 -4.66
CA ALA A 832 -14.06 -32.84 -3.66
C ALA A 832 -12.66 -33.45 -3.37
N HIS A 833 -11.70 -33.19 -4.27
CA HIS A 833 -10.32 -33.65 -4.16
C HIS A 833 -9.38 -32.60 -3.56
N LEU A 834 -9.91 -31.47 -3.09
CA LEU A 834 -9.13 -30.36 -2.55
C LEU A 834 -9.26 -30.30 -1.03
N GLU A 835 -8.13 -30.16 -0.34
CA GLU A 835 -8.10 -29.99 1.10
C GLU A 835 -8.78 -28.67 1.52
N PRO A 836 -9.63 -28.68 2.56
CA PRO A 836 -10.22 -27.46 3.11
C PRO A 836 -9.16 -26.47 3.62
N ILE A 837 -9.46 -25.18 3.49
CA ILE A 837 -8.59 -24.11 4.01
C ILE A 837 -8.70 -24.01 5.53
N ASP A 838 -7.57 -23.95 6.24
CA ASP A 838 -7.52 -23.58 7.65
C ASP A 838 -7.43 -22.06 7.77
N PHE A 839 -8.59 -21.39 7.80
CA PHE A 839 -8.67 -19.93 7.82
C PHE A 839 -7.92 -19.31 9.01
N ASP A 840 -7.89 -19.94 10.19
CA ASP A 840 -7.25 -19.35 11.37
C ASP A 840 -5.72 -19.41 11.28
N LYS A 841 -5.19 -20.55 10.83
CA LYS A 841 -3.75 -20.74 10.65
C LYS A 841 -3.25 -19.93 9.45
N GLU A 842 -3.85 -20.10 8.30
CA GLU A 842 -3.37 -19.52 7.04
C GLU A 842 -3.56 -17.99 7.01
N MET A 843 -4.56 -17.44 7.70
CA MET A 843 -4.69 -15.98 7.85
C MET A 843 -3.56 -15.38 8.71
N LYS A 844 -3.09 -16.09 9.74
CA LYS A 844 -1.94 -15.64 10.54
C LYS A 844 -0.65 -15.65 9.72
N GLU A 845 -0.46 -16.67 8.89
CA GLU A 845 0.66 -16.76 7.94
C GLU A 845 0.59 -15.63 6.90
N PHE A 846 -0.58 -15.41 6.28
CA PHE A 846 -0.81 -14.32 5.34
C PHE A 846 -0.52 -12.93 5.93
N ARG A 847 -0.95 -12.66 7.17
CA ARG A 847 -0.64 -11.39 7.85
C ARG A 847 0.82 -11.23 8.23
N LYS A 848 1.52 -12.34 8.48
CA LYS A 848 2.97 -12.33 8.77
C LYS A 848 3.75 -11.97 7.51
N GLU A 849 3.34 -12.47 6.36
CA GLU A 849 3.98 -12.22 5.07
C GLU A 849 3.65 -10.82 4.50
N PHE A 850 2.36 -10.48 4.39
CA PHE A 850 1.92 -9.29 3.65
C PHE A 850 1.55 -8.09 4.53
N GLY A 851 1.38 -8.30 5.84
CA GLY A 851 1.20 -7.24 6.83
C GLY A 851 -0.03 -7.39 7.73
N LYS A 852 0.13 -6.97 8.99
CA LYS A 852 -0.86 -7.16 10.07
C LYS A 852 -2.21 -6.46 9.85
N LYS A 853 -2.29 -5.45 8.98
CA LYS A 853 -3.50 -4.64 8.74
C LYS A 853 -4.45 -5.25 7.69
N LEU A 854 -4.04 -6.31 7.00
CA LEU A 854 -4.86 -6.95 5.97
C LEU A 854 -6.04 -7.72 6.60
N THR A 855 -7.17 -7.65 5.90
CA THR A 855 -8.47 -8.18 6.32
C THR A 855 -8.73 -9.57 5.76
N GLU A 856 -9.77 -10.25 6.26
CA GLU A 856 -10.18 -11.53 5.69
C GLU A 856 -10.62 -11.40 4.22
N LEU A 857 -11.20 -10.27 3.81
CA LEU A 857 -11.55 -10.01 2.41
C LEU A 857 -10.30 -9.98 1.52
N ASP A 858 -9.20 -9.41 2.01
CA ASP A 858 -7.91 -9.43 1.32
C ASP A 858 -7.38 -10.87 1.20
N PHE A 859 -7.54 -11.68 2.24
CA PHE A 859 -7.13 -13.09 2.23
C PHE A 859 -7.97 -13.95 1.27
N ILE A 860 -9.29 -13.75 1.22
CA ILE A 860 -10.16 -14.44 0.26
C ILE A 860 -9.77 -14.05 -1.17
N SER A 861 -9.53 -12.75 -1.43
CA SER A 861 -9.03 -12.29 -2.74
C SER A 861 -7.70 -12.95 -3.10
N TYR A 862 -6.77 -13.06 -2.14
CA TYR A 862 -5.49 -13.76 -2.31
C TYR A 862 -5.69 -15.25 -2.62
N LYS A 863 -6.57 -15.96 -1.90
CA LYS A 863 -6.82 -17.40 -2.15
C LYS A 863 -7.46 -17.66 -3.51
N LEU A 864 -8.30 -16.74 -3.98
CA LEU A 864 -8.89 -16.82 -5.32
C LEU A 864 -7.85 -16.48 -6.41
N TYR A 865 -7.01 -15.46 -6.16
CA TYR A 865 -6.08 -14.87 -7.13
C TYR A 865 -4.72 -14.48 -6.52
N PRO A 866 -3.83 -15.43 -6.16
CA PRO A 866 -2.61 -15.13 -5.39
C PRO A 866 -1.70 -14.10 -6.07
N LYS A 867 -1.26 -14.40 -7.30
CA LYS A 867 -0.37 -13.54 -8.08
C LYS A 867 -0.98 -12.16 -8.38
N VAL A 868 -2.27 -12.11 -8.69
CA VAL A 868 -2.95 -10.83 -9.00
C VAL A 868 -3.04 -9.97 -7.76
N PHE A 869 -3.35 -10.58 -6.62
CA PHE A 869 -3.43 -9.90 -5.35
C PHE A 869 -2.06 -9.37 -4.91
N GLU A 870 -1.00 -10.15 -5.07
CA GLU A 870 0.39 -9.72 -4.82
C GLU A 870 0.76 -8.50 -5.67
N GLU A 871 0.56 -8.56 -6.99
CA GLU A 871 0.82 -7.44 -7.91
C GLU A 871 -0.05 -6.21 -7.57
N TYR A 872 -1.31 -6.41 -7.20
CA TYR A 872 -2.21 -5.35 -6.74
C TYR A 872 -1.71 -4.71 -5.44
N LEU A 873 -1.26 -5.51 -4.48
CA LEU A 873 -0.76 -5.04 -3.19
C LEU A 873 0.55 -4.26 -3.36
N GLU A 874 1.47 -4.75 -4.20
CA GLU A 874 2.69 -4.05 -4.57
C GLU A 874 2.37 -2.70 -5.22
N HIS A 875 1.46 -2.69 -6.21
CA HIS A 875 1.00 -1.45 -6.84
C HIS A 875 0.41 -0.49 -5.81
N ARG A 876 -0.46 -0.95 -4.91
CA ARG A 876 -1.05 -0.14 -3.83
C ARG A 876 -0.01 0.36 -2.84
N ASN A 877 1.04 -0.42 -2.55
CA ASN A 877 2.14 0.02 -1.70
C ASN A 877 2.93 1.15 -2.36
N THR A 878 3.17 1.09 -3.66
CA THR A 878 3.92 2.09 -4.43
C THR A 878 3.13 3.36 -4.72
N TYR A 879 1.88 3.21 -5.18
CA TYR A 879 1.04 4.27 -5.75
C TYR A 879 -0.17 4.63 -4.90
N GLY A 880 -0.44 3.88 -3.83
CA GLY A 880 -1.60 4.11 -2.99
C GLY A 880 -2.89 3.71 -3.69
N THR A 881 -3.98 4.34 -3.29
CA THR A 881 -5.30 4.05 -3.82
C THR A 881 -5.59 4.95 -5.03
N VAL A 882 -5.82 4.35 -6.19
CA VAL A 882 -5.96 5.07 -7.47
C VAL A 882 -7.38 5.18 -8.00
N TYR A 883 -8.37 4.51 -7.38
CA TYR A 883 -9.78 4.58 -7.85
C TYR A 883 -10.39 5.98 -7.77
N ASN A 884 -9.87 6.85 -6.89
CA ASN A 884 -10.32 8.25 -6.75
C ASN A 884 -9.77 9.17 -7.83
N ILE A 885 -8.73 8.75 -8.58
CA ILE A 885 -8.17 9.53 -9.68
C ILE A 885 -9.19 9.49 -10.85
N PRO A 886 -9.53 10.64 -11.47
CA PRO A 886 -10.42 10.69 -12.62
C PRO A 886 -9.97 9.76 -13.76
N THR A 887 -10.92 9.15 -14.46
CA THR A 887 -10.64 8.13 -15.49
C THR A 887 -9.71 8.61 -16.60
N LEU A 888 -9.90 9.85 -17.09
CA LEU A 888 -9.00 10.42 -18.09
C LEU A 888 -7.55 10.53 -17.59
N ALA A 889 -7.35 11.01 -16.37
CA ALA A 889 -6.02 11.09 -15.75
C ALA A 889 -5.41 9.70 -15.47
N PHE A 890 -6.25 8.71 -15.14
CA PHE A 890 -5.83 7.32 -14.93
C PHE A 890 -5.38 6.62 -16.21
N LEU A 891 -6.09 6.83 -17.32
CA LEU A 891 -5.81 6.18 -18.60
C LEU A 891 -4.75 6.92 -19.43
N TYR A 892 -4.75 8.25 -19.41
CA TYR A 892 -4.02 9.07 -20.37
C TYR A 892 -3.05 10.07 -19.72
N GLY A 893 -3.02 10.17 -18.39
CA GLY A 893 -2.21 11.15 -17.67
C GLY A 893 -2.81 12.56 -17.76
N LEU A 894 -1.97 13.57 -17.50
CA LEU A 894 -2.37 14.99 -17.53
C LEU A 894 -1.62 15.74 -18.62
N LYS A 895 -2.28 16.72 -19.23
CA LYS A 895 -1.67 17.71 -20.12
C LYS A 895 -1.02 18.84 -19.30
N PRO A 896 0.07 19.47 -19.79
CA PRO A 896 0.67 20.60 -19.10
C PRO A 896 -0.36 21.71 -18.81
N GLY A 897 -0.42 22.17 -17.57
CA GLY A 897 -1.38 23.16 -17.08
C GLY A 897 -2.75 22.60 -16.65
N GLU A 898 -3.05 21.33 -16.93
CA GLU A 898 -4.30 20.68 -16.53
C GLU A 898 -4.36 20.45 -15.02
N ASP A 899 -5.50 20.80 -14.42
CA ASP A 899 -5.81 20.56 -13.01
C ASP A 899 -6.90 19.50 -12.82
N ILE A 900 -6.75 18.72 -11.76
CA ILE A 900 -7.73 17.73 -11.33
C ILE A 900 -7.98 17.81 -9.82
N LEU A 901 -9.18 17.39 -9.44
CA LEU A 901 -9.57 17.17 -8.06
C LEU A 901 -9.60 15.67 -7.76
N VAL A 902 -8.86 15.24 -6.74
CA VAL A 902 -8.84 13.86 -6.27
C VAL A 902 -9.38 13.81 -4.84
N PRO A 903 -10.67 13.46 -4.65
CA PRO A 903 -11.24 13.31 -3.31
C PRO A 903 -10.61 12.09 -2.62
N LEU A 904 -10.18 12.25 -1.36
CA LEU A 904 -9.63 11.16 -0.55
C LEU A 904 -10.60 10.71 0.53
N ALA A 905 -11.32 11.66 1.13
CA ALA A 905 -12.36 11.47 2.13
C ALA A 905 -13.22 12.73 2.20
N ILE A 906 -14.33 12.69 2.94
CA ILE A 906 -15.15 13.87 3.21
C ILE A 906 -14.26 14.97 3.82
N GLY A 907 -14.28 16.16 3.21
CA GLY A 907 -13.44 17.30 3.61
C GLY A 907 -11.95 17.19 3.26
N LYS A 908 -11.53 16.18 2.49
CA LYS A 908 -10.14 15.98 2.06
C LYS A 908 -10.06 15.75 0.56
N THR A 909 -9.61 16.77 -0.16
CA THR A 909 -9.40 16.72 -1.61
C THR A 909 -7.99 17.16 -1.95
N LEU A 910 -7.34 16.47 -2.88
CA LEU A 910 -6.09 16.93 -3.49
C LEU A 910 -6.43 17.73 -4.75
N MET A 911 -5.94 18.95 -4.82
CA MET A 911 -5.87 19.74 -6.05
C MET A 911 -4.51 19.49 -6.67
N ILE A 912 -4.48 18.84 -7.83
CA ILE A 912 -3.23 18.49 -8.52
C ILE A 912 -3.23 19.18 -9.87
N LYS A 913 -2.18 19.95 -10.17
CA LYS A 913 -1.94 20.51 -11.50
C LYS A 913 -0.61 20.01 -12.04
N TYR A 914 -0.58 19.49 -13.27
CA TYR A 914 0.67 19.11 -13.90
C TYR A 914 1.35 20.36 -14.50
N LEU A 915 2.64 20.56 -14.18
CA LEU A 915 3.40 21.73 -14.64
C LEU A 915 4.26 21.39 -15.87
N PHE A 916 5.28 20.54 -15.70
CA PHE A 916 6.21 20.13 -16.75
C PHE A 916 7.03 18.91 -16.34
N LYS A 917 7.70 18.27 -17.32
CA LYS A 917 8.69 17.21 -17.11
C LYS A 917 10.06 17.64 -17.62
N THR A 918 11.13 17.07 -17.07
CA THR A 918 12.50 17.27 -17.56
C THR A 918 12.88 16.25 -18.63
N GLU A 919 14.02 16.49 -19.29
CA GLU A 919 14.77 15.43 -19.97
C GLU A 919 15.25 14.35 -18.98
N PRO A 920 15.50 13.12 -19.46
CA PRO A 920 15.97 12.04 -18.62
C PRO A 920 17.42 12.30 -18.21
N ASP A 921 17.75 11.96 -16.97
CA ASP A 921 19.13 11.96 -16.50
C ASP A 921 19.91 10.75 -17.04
N GLU A 922 21.20 10.65 -16.71
CA GLU A 922 22.10 9.56 -17.12
C GLU A 922 21.62 8.17 -16.66
N LYS A 923 20.71 8.11 -15.68
CA LYS A 923 20.11 6.87 -15.17
C LYS A 923 18.72 6.60 -15.76
N GLY A 924 18.27 7.42 -16.72
CA GLY A 924 16.97 7.32 -17.36
C GLY A 924 15.81 7.87 -16.53
N TYR A 925 16.06 8.64 -15.47
CA TYR A 925 15.00 9.23 -14.65
C TYR A 925 14.61 10.62 -15.13
N ARG A 926 13.31 10.87 -15.24
CA ARG A 926 12.74 12.20 -15.46
C ARG A 926 12.15 12.75 -14.17
N ARG A 927 12.24 14.07 -13.99
CA ARG A 927 11.48 14.78 -12.95
C ARG A 927 10.16 15.25 -13.52
N VAL A 928 9.04 14.83 -12.92
CA VAL A 928 7.70 15.32 -13.24
C VAL A 928 7.25 16.27 -12.15
N SER A 929 6.99 17.53 -12.52
CA SER A 929 6.66 18.61 -11.58
C SER A 929 5.16 18.89 -11.57
N PHE A 930 4.60 19.06 -10.38
CA PHE A 930 3.19 19.31 -10.13
C PHE A 930 3.03 20.47 -9.15
N GLU A 931 1.85 21.09 -9.15
CA GLU A 931 1.34 21.86 -8.02
C GLU A 931 0.35 20.98 -7.26
N LEU A 932 0.57 20.79 -5.95
CA LEU A 932 -0.29 20.04 -5.05
C LEU A 932 -0.82 20.98 -3.97
N ASN A 933 -2.11 21.28 -3.97
CA ASN A 933 -2.77 22.23 -3.06
C ASN A 933 -2.04 23.59 -3.00
N GLY A 934 -1.68 24.14 -4.18
CA GLY A 934 -0.96 25.41 -4.30
C GLY A 934 0.56 25.34 -4.08
N GLN A 935 1.14 24.16 -3.82
CA GLN A 935 2.57 24.01 -3.58
C GLN A 935 3.27 23.20 -4.67
N SER A 936 4.40 23.70 -5.17
CA SER A 936 5.21 22.95 -6.13
C SER A 936 5.82 21.69 -5.49
N ARG A 937 5.72 20.58 -6.21
CA ARG A 937 6.28 19.27 -5.86
C ARG A 937 6.80 18.61 -7.13
N PHE A 938 7.72 17.67 -6.98
CA PHE A 938 8.13 16.82 -8.09
C PHE A 938 8.29 15.37 -7.64
N VAL A 939 8.17 14.46 -8.59
CA VAL A 939 8.49 13.05 -8.44
C VAL A 939 9.52 12.65 -9.50
N LYS A 940 10.43 11.74 -9.15
CA LYS A 940 11.33 11.11 -10.12
C LYS A 940 10.66 9.83 -10.63
N VAL A 941 10.65 9.66 -11.94
CA VAL A 941 10.02 8.54 -12.64
C VAL A 941 11.03 7.99 -13.65
N LYS A 942 11.26 6.69 -13.64
CA LYS A 942 12.11 6.03 -14.64
C LYS A 942 11.38 6.01 -15.98
N ASP A 943 12.04 6.47 -17.03
CA ASP A 943 11.56 6.36 -18.40
C ASP A 943 11.89 4.96 -18.92
N GLU A 944 10.87 4.11 -19.02
CA GLU A 944 11.02 2.70 -19.41
C GLU A 944 11.35 2.54 -20.91
N SER A 945 11.21 3.60 -21.70
CA SER A 945 11.58 3.59 -23.13
C SER A 945 13.09 3.68 -23.37
N LEU A 946 13.88 3.97 -22.34
CA LEU A 946 15.33 4.09 -22.42
C LEU A 946 16.01 2.84 -21.87
N GLU A 947 16.77 2.15 -22.72
CA GLU A 947 17.76 1.17 -22.28
C GLU A 947 18.97 1.92 -21.73
N VAL A 948 19.05 1.98 -20.40
CA VAL A 948 20.19 2.57 -19.70
C VAL A 948 20.98 1.44 -19.04
N ASP A 949 22.18 1.18 -19.56
CA ASP A 949 23.17 0.33 -18.91
C ASP A 949 23.71 1.06 -17.67
N ILE A 950 23.01 0.90 -16.55
CA ILE A 950 23.50 1.37 -15.27
C ILE A 950 24.62 0.39 -14.85
N ILE A 951 25.88 0.80 -15.04
CA ILE A 951 27.03 0.15 -14.41
C ILE A 951 26.86 0.37 -12.90
N SER A 952 26.18 -0.57 -12.25
CA SER A 952 26.08 -0.68 -10.80
C SER A 952 26.99 -1.80 -10.35
N ASN A 953 27.65 -1.61 -9.21
CA ASN A 953 28.48 -2.65 -8.64
C ASN A 953 27.59 -3.87 -8.30
N ARG A 954 28.10 -5.07 -8.57
CA ARG A 954 27.40 -6.31 -8.24
C ARG A 954 27.13 -6.34 -6.73
N LYS A 955 25.89 -6.59 -6.31
CA LYS A 955 25.55 -6.76 -4.89
C LYS A 955 25.90 -8.19 -4.42
N ALA A 956 26.35 -8.33 -3.18
CA ALA A 956 26.53 -9.61 -2.51
C ALA A 956 25.17 -10.28 -2.27
N LYS A 957 25.02 -11.55 -2.66
CA LYS A 957 23.78 -12.33 -2.50
C LYS A 957 24.01 -13.64 -1.76
N GLU A 958 25.18 -14.23 -1.92
CA GLU A 958 25.53 -15.54 -1.35
C GLU A 958 26.26 -15.39 -0.01
N LYS A 959 26.24 -16.45 0.82
CA LYS A 959 26.87 -16.42 2.16
C LYS A 959 28.39 -16.20 2.10
N ASN A 960 29.05 -16.60 1.01
CA ASN A 960 30.48 -16.43 0.78
C ASN A 960 30.85 -15.09 0.11
N GLU A 961 29.87 -14.22 -0.12
CA GLU A 961 30.06 -12.89 -0.71
C GLU A 961 30.00 -11.81 0.37
N ILE A 962 31.10 -11.09 0.56
CA ILE A 962 31.22 -10.03 1.56
C ILE A 962 31.00 -8.69 0.87
N GLY A 963 29.82 -8.12 1.11
CA GLY A 963 29.43 -6.80 0.63
C GLY A 963 29.82 -5.66 1.58
N ALA A 964 29.75 -4.44 1.09
CA ALA A 964 29.90 -3.24 1.91
C ALA A 964 28.70 -3.07 2.87
N PRO A 965 28.88 -3.01 4.20
CA PRO A 965 27.78 -2.90 5.17
C PRO A 965 27.02 -1.55 5.15
N LEU A 966 27.57 -0.55 4.47
CA LEU A 966 27.00 0.78 4.31
C LEU A 966 27.65 1.50 3.12
N GLN A 967 26.99 2.54 2.64
CA GLN A 967 27.54 3.41 1.60
C GLN A 967 28.75 4.19 2.15
N GLY A 968 29.85 4.21 1.40
CA GLY A 968 31.09 4.86 1.82
C GLY A 968 32.17 4.78 0.75
N ARG A 969 33.42 5.00 1.15
CA ARG A 969 34.60 4.83 0.31
C ARG A 969 35.47 3.72 0.87
N ILE A 970 35.94 2.78 0.04
CA ILE A 970 36.93 1.78 0.49
C ILE A 970 38.23 2.53 0.76
N ALA A 971 38.61 2.67 2.03
CA ALA A 971 39.83 3.34 2.43
C ALA A 971 41.06 2.45 2.19
N LYS A 972 40.90 1.15 2.43
CA LYS A 972 41.98 0.17 2.33
C LYS A 972 41.45 -1.24 2.12
N ILE A 973 42.15 -2.06 1.36
CA ILE A 973 41.92 -3.50 1.25
C ILE A 973 43.07 -4.21 1.98
N ALA A 974 42.74 -5.05 2.95
CA ALA A 974 43.70 -5.66 3.86
C ALA A 974 44.13 -7.08 3.45
N VAL A 975 43.54 -7.63 2.39
CA VAL A 975 43.78 -9.01 1.90
C VAL A 975 43.99 -9.03 0.38
N ALA A 976 44.57 -10.10 -0.14
CA ALA A 976 44.72 -10.39 -1.56
C ALA A 976 43.96 -11.67 -1.97
N ALA A 977 43.65 -11.79 -3.26
CA ALA A 977 43.10 -13.04 -3.79
C ALA A 977 44.09 -14.20 -3.57
N GLY A 978 43.61 -15.28 -2.97
CA GLY A 978 44.41 -16.44 -2.59
C GLY A 978 44.77 -16.52 -1.10
N ASP A 979 44.60 -15.44 -0.34
CA ASP A 979 44.96 -15.38 1.08
C ASP A 979 44.05 -16.25 1.94
N LYS A 980 44.64 -16.91 2.94
CA LYS A 980 43.88 -17.60 4.00
C LYS A 980 43.64 -16.63 5.15
N VAL A 981 42.38 -16.44 5.49
CA VAL A 981 41.93 -15.56 6.58
C VAL A 981 41.27 -16.38 7.69
N LYS A 982 41.46 -15.96 8.93
CA LYS A 982 40.80 -16.50 10.12
C LYS A 982 39.61 -15.61 10.48
N THR A 983 38.71 -16.14 11.30
CA THR A 983 37.66 -15.31 11.92
C THR A 983 38.28 -14.09 12.59
N ASN A 984 37.68 -12.92 12.35
CA ASN A 984 38.09 -11.59 12.79
C ASN A 984 39.31 -10.97 12.07
N ASP A 985 39.91 -11.65 11.08
CA ASP A 985 40.90 -11.00 10.22
C ASP A 985 40.21 -9.90 9.39
N VAL A 986 40.83 -8.72 9.32
CA VAL A 986 40.32 -7.57 8.56
C VAL A 986 40.44 -7.87 7.07
N LEU A 987 39.32 -7.74 6.35
CA LEU A 987 39.24 -7.92 4.90
C LEU A 987 39.46 -6.58 4.18
N PHE A 988 38.73 -5.55 4.59
CA PHE A 988 38.87 -4.19 4.05
C PHE A 988 38.35 -3.15 5.06
N VAL A 989 38.74 -1.90 4.88
CA VAL A 989 38.36 -0.76 5.71
C VAL A 989 37.51 0.19 4.88
N LEU A 990 36.34 0.54 5.42
CA LEU A 990 35.41 1.49 4.84
C LEU A 990 35.48 2.82 5.57
N GLU A 991 35.60 3.91 4.83
CA GLU A 991 35.46 5.27 5.31
C GLU A 991 34.06 5.79 5.00
N ALA A 992 33.30 6.11 6.05
CA ALA A 992 32.01 6.78 5.96
C ALA A 992 31.85 7.71 7.16
N MET A 993 31.22 8.88 7.00
CA MET A 993 31.01 9.83 8.10
C MET A 993 32.30 10.24 8.86
N LYS A 994 33.46 10.31 8.19
CA LYS A 994 34.79 10.53 8.80
C LYS A 994 35.17 9.46 9.84
N MET A 995 34.57 8.28 9.74
CA MET A 995 34.86 7.10 10.54
C MET A 995 35.38 5.99 9.63
N GLU A 996 36.42 5.32 10.10
CA GLU A 996 36.89 4.08 9.48
C GLU A 996 36.22 2.90 10.19
N SER A 997 35.65 1.97 9.41
CA SER A 997 35.05 0.74 9.89
C SER A 997 35.73 -0.44 9.21
N SER A 998 36.37 -1.30 10.00
CA SER A 998 36.99 -2.52 9.50
C SER A 998 35.93 -3.60 9.30
N VAL A 999 35.83 -4.12 8.08
CA VAL A 999 35.01 -5.30 7.76
C VAL A 999 35.89 -6.53 7.91
N VAL A 1000 35.45 -7.46 8.76
CA VAL A 1000 36.23 -8.65 9.14
C VAL A 1000 35.61 -9.94 8.62
N ALA A 1001 36.42 -11.00 8.50
CA ALA A 1001 35.95 -12.33 8.16
C ALA A 1001 35.13 -12.94 9.31
N ILE A 1002 33.92 -13.43 9.01
CA ILE A 1002 33.03 -14.07 9.99
C ILE A 1002 33.42 -15.54 10.23
N GLU A 1003 33.87 -16.23 9.18
CA GLU A 1003 34.32 -17.64 9.21
C GLU A 1003 35.73 -17.74 8.61
N PRO A 1004 36.56 -18.71 9.04
CA PRO A 1004 37.86 -18.94 8.43
C PRO A 1004 37.68 -19.45 7.00
N GLY A 1005 38.47 -18.94 6.07
CA GLY A 1005 38.32 -19.29 4.66
C GLY A 1005 39.46 -18.77 3.81
N LYS A 1006 39.32 -18.93 2.49
CA LYS A 1006 40.29 -18.44 1.52
C LYS A 1006 39.64 -17.42 0.61
N VAL A 1007 40.31 -16.28 0.42
CA VAL A 1007 39.81 -15.21 -0.45
C VAL A 1007 39.90 -15.68 -1.90
N LYS A 1008 38.76 -15.71 -2.59
CA LYS A 1008 38.66 -16.10 -4.00
C LYS A 1008 38.95 -14.92 -4.92
N ALA A 1009 38.34 -13.77 -4.66
CA ALA A 1009 38.47 -12.58 -5.50
C ALA A 1009 38.17 -11.28 -4.73
N ILE A 1010 38.74 -10.18 -5.23
CA ILE A 1010 38.45 -8.82 -4.79
C ILE A 1010 37.82 -8.09 -5.98
N HIS A 1011 36.62 -7.58 -5.79
CA HIS A 1011 35.78 -7.07 -6.88
C HIS A 1011 35.85 -5.55 -7.03
N LEU A 1012 36.24 -4.83 -5.98
CA LEU A 1012 36.31 -3.36 -5.97
C LEU A 1012 37.65 -2.88 -5.37
N PRO A 1013 38.37 -1.95 -6.03
CA PRO A 1013 39.67 -1.45 -5.55
C PRO A 1013 39.56 -0.42 -4.41
N GLU A 1014 40.70 -0.12 -3.79
CA GLU A 1014 40.83 1.01 -2.86
C GLU A 1014 40.44 2.33 -3.54
N GLY A 1015 39.79 3.22 -2.78
CA GLY A 1015 39.25 4.49 -3.27
C GLY A 1015 37.88 4.40 -3.92
N SER A 1016 37.35 3.20 -4.21
CA SER A 1016 36.01 3.04 -4.78
C SER A 1016 34.91 3.53 -3.84
N LEU A 1017 33.96 4.27 -4.40
CA LEU A 1017 32.68 4.55 -3.77
C LEU A 1017 31.80 3.32 -3.87
N VAL A 1018 31.27 2.89 -2.74
CA VAL A 1018 30.42 1.72 -2.63
C VAL A 1018 29.09 2.09 -2.03
N GLU A 1019 28.02 1.50 -2.52
CA GLU A 1019 26.72 1.47 -1.87
C GLU A 1019 26.60 0.27 -0.93
N GLN A 1020 25.56 0.25 -0.09
CA GLN A 1020 25.29 -0.91 0.75
C GLN A 1020 25.13 -2.18 -0.12
N ASP A 1021 25.70 -3.28 0.37
CA ASP A 1021 25.75 -4.61 -0.22
C ASP A 1021 26.56 -4.72 -1.52
N ASP A 1022 27.26 -3.67 -1.97
CA ASP A 1022 28.21 -3.80 -3.09
C ASP A 1022 29.28 -4.83 -2.73
N LEU A 1023 29.45 -5.85 -3.58
CA LEU A 1023 30.39 -6.94 -3.38
C LEU A 1023 31.82 -6.42 -3.43
N VAL A 1024 32.55 -6.57 -2.32
CA VAL A 1024 33.96 -6.16 -2.23
C VAL A 1024 34.88 -7.37 -2.25
N VAL A 1025 34.60 -8.39 -1.42
CA VAL A 1025 35.42 -9.60 -1.29
C VAL A 1025 34.56 -10.84 -1.45
N GLU A 1026 35.02 -11.80 -2.24
CA GLU A 1026 34.41 -13.12 -2.39
C GLU A 1026 35.30 -14.19 -1.77
N MET A 1027 34.71 -15.06 -0.97
CA MET A 1027 35.37 -16.21 -0.31
C MET A 1027 35.13 -17.49 -1.13
N GLU A 1028 36.06 -18.45 -1.05
CA GLU A 1028 35.82 -19.83 -1.51
C GLU A 1028 34.69 -20.43 -0.63
N GLY A 1029 33.66 -21.00 -1.27
CA GLY A 1029 32.44 -21.50 -0.62
C GLY A 1029 32.56 -22.88 0.00
#